data_AF-A0A7X3VYQ1-F1
#
_entry.id   AF-A0A7X3VYQ1-F1
#
_cell.length_a   1.000
_cell.length_b   1.000
_cell.length_c   1.000
_cell.angle_alpha   90.00
_cell.angle_beta   90.00
_cell.angle_gamma   90.00
#
_symmetry.space_group_name_H-M   'P 1'
#
loop_
_entity.id
_entity.type
_entity.pdbx_description
1 polymer ?
#
loop_
_entity_poly.entity_id
_entity_poly.type
_entity_poly.pdbx_seq_one_letter_code
_entity_poly.pdbx_strand_id
1 'polypeptide(L)'
;MPEMVGVQATDVTAPPSWAILQRKLIALMEEAAPMMSRKYAERSGAWYWSDDMDDYYERSYNWCLLYALGGNENLVDMALKHWNATTRLFDDRDGNRINNLDYYHGDTAKELKYSIHNEYFSLAHPGDAEWHHMGEGNMAFYDFGVADPTISENVRRAKRFAAMYIGEDPEAPNWDPVHKIIRSPMNSSQGPWHDAPLYSVKDYLHGGTSLDNPAWEPRPMGSRSSLYPIVKDLEFGWWDDPEKAEEIIGLFNHIVLNGDLVANLSATGLVTNAYLYTGEEKYRKWVLEYVDVWMERIRQNGGVIPDNVGPTGKIGEHRDGNWWGGLYGWNSGYGCTRLFHSVMVATECAVLLSGDLGYADLMRSQLKMLLDNSFTREDGHLLVPRRVGPEGWARDSSGDGVLLGPDSMRVYEPVHVYHMSMSKEDYDLIVRLREGDKERDWNEVTFHGDRRADWETEYSRFQYYDGKNPNWPEKALIAQYQQALDAYERLKVDDRDAFQLIADNEEPPNPVYTKILTQTMLGSPHSVYHGGLLRATVRYFDKDRARPGLPQDVGALVDSLSADGVGIQLVNLSRSETRNVIVQAGAFGEHQFTEINVGGNVQPLDSKYFEVRLPRSTSIRIEAGLRRFANDPSYAFPWHGDAIPTPFQY
;
A
#
# COMPACT_ATOMS: atom_id res chain seq x y z
N MET A 1 6.03 -13.62 30.04
CA MET A 1 6.48 -12.41 29.31
C MET A 1 7.77 -11.91 29.94
N PRO A 2 8.68 -11.31 29.15
CA PRO A 2 9.87 -10.65 29.69
C PRO A 2 9.48 -9.55 30.69
N GLU A 3 10.35 -9.30 31.67
CA GLU A 3 10.22 -8.15 32.56
C GLU A 3 10.50 -6.86 31.77
N MET A 4 9.60 -5.88 31.87
CA MET A 4 9.68 -4.62 31.13
C MET A 4 9.69 -3.45 32.12
N VAL A 5 10.38 -2.37 31.75
CA VAL A 5 10.25 -1.10 32.46
C VAL A 5 8.79 -0.66 32.38
N GLY A 6 8.18 -0.39 33.54
CA GLY A 6 6.77 -0.05 33.66
C GLY A 6 6.55 1.34 34.22
N VAL A 7 5.59 2.07 33.64
CA VAL A 7 5.02 3.29 34.19
C VAL A 7 3.55 3.09 34.52
N GLN A 8 3.03 3.86 35.47
CA GLN A 8 1.63 3.77 35.88
C GLN A 8 0.95 5.12 35.79
N ALA A 9 -0.23 5.15 35.17
CA ALA A 9 -1.10 6.33 35.19
C ALA A 9 -1.67 6.57 36.60
N THR A 10 -1.58 7.81 37.08
CA THR A 10 -2.10 8.23 38.39
C THR A 10 -3.30 9.15 38.29
N ASP A 11 -3.47 9.82 37.15
CA ASP A 11 -4.42 10.91 37.01
C ASP A 11 -5.78 10.37 36.60
N VAL A 12 -6.76 10.50 37.49
CA VAL A 12 -8.16 10.20 37.19
C VAL A 12 -8.76 11.41 36.47
N THR A 13 -9.07 11.26 35.20
CA THR A 13 -9.55 12.36 34.34
C THR A 13 -10.83 11.98 33.62
N ALA A 14 -11.62 12.99 33.26
CA ALA A 14 -12.70 12.77 32.31
C ALA A 14 -12.08 12.39 30.96
N PRO A 15 -12.54 11.31 30.31
CA PRO A 15 -11.93 10.87 29.06
C PRO A 15 -12.14 11.93 27.96
N PRO A 16 -11.10 12.26 27.19
CA PRO A 16 -11.21 13.18 26.06
C PRO A 16 -12.08 12.58 24.95
N SER A 17 -12.71 13.43 24.15
CA SER A 17 -13.68 12.98 23.14
C SER A 17 -13.04 12.06 22.10
N TRP A 18 -11.81 12.34 21.67
CA TRP A 18 -11.08 11.49 20.72
C TRP A 18 -10.95 10.03 21.20
N ALA A 19 -10.72 9.80 22.50
CA ALA A 19 -10.55 8.45 23.03
C ALA A 19 -11.87 7.66 22.98
N ILE A 20 -12.98 8.33 23.28
CA ILE A 20 -14.32 7.77 23.15
C ILE A 20 -14.63 7.48 21.68
N LEU A 21 -14.33 8.41 20.78
CA LEU A 21 -14.58 8.28 19.34
C LEU A 21 -13.79 7.11 18.72
N GLN A 22 -12.51 6.92 19.08
CA GLN A 22 -11.73 5.77 18.64
C GLN A 22 -12.41 4.44 19.01
N ARG A 23 -12.82 4.28 20.28
CA ARG A 23 -13.49 3.05 20.72
C ARG A 23 -14.86 2.86 20.08
N LYS A 24 -15.60 3.95 19.84
CA LYS A 24 -16.89 3.91 19.13
C LYS A 24 -16.72 3.51 17.66
N LEU A 25 -15.72 4.06 16.98
CA LEU A 25 -15.39 3.73 15.60
C LEU A 25 -14.98 2.25 15.48
N ILE A 26 -14.08 1.76 16.34
CA ILE A 26 -13.69 0.34 16.37
C ILE A 26 -14.93 -0.54 16.57
N ALA A 27 -15.78 -0.23 17.57
CA ALA A 27 -16.96 -1.03 17.86
C ALA A 27 -17.97 -1.08 16.70
N LEU A 28 -18.16 0.04 15.98
CA LEU A 28 -19.01 0.11 14.80
C LEU A 28 -18.50 -0.83 13.69
N MET A 29 -17.20 -0.78 13.40
CA MET A 29 -16.59 -1.62 12.37
C MET A 29 -16.57 -3.11 12.75
N GLU A 30 -16.37 -3.43 14.05
CA GLU A 30 -16.49 -4.80 14.58
C GLU A 30 -17.89 -5.39 14.41
N GLU A 31 -18.93 -4.57 14.47
CA GLU A 31 -20.31 -5.01 14.23
C GLU A 31 -20.58 -5.16 12.72
N ALA A 32 -20.05 -4.24 11.93
CA ALA A 32 -20.31 -4.13 10.50
C ALA A 32 -19.61 -5.22 9.66
N ALA A 33 -18.34 -5.56 9.97
CA ALA A 33 -17.60 -6.55 9.18
C ALA A 33 -18.28 -7.95 9.17
N PRO A 34 -18.74 -8.52 10.31
CA PRO A 34 -19.50 -9.76 10.30
C PRO A 34 -20.83 -9.67 9.57
N MET A 35 -21.46 -8.49 9.55
CA MET A 35 -22.70 -8.26 8.79
C MET A 35 -22.44 -8.37 7.28
N MET A 36 -21.41 -7.66 6.80
CA MET A 36 -20.96 -7.73 5.40
C MET A 36 -20.61 -9.17 5.00
N SER A 37 -19.77 -9.86 5.79
CA SER A 37 -19.37 -11.26 5.51
C SER A 37 -20.56 -12.21 5.42
N ARG A 38 -21.58 -12.06 6.26
CA ARG A 38 -22.78 -12.93 6.23
C ARG A 38 -23.72 -12.62 5.06
N LYS A 39 -23.80 -11.36 4.63
CA LYS A 39 -24.75 -10.89 3.63
C LYS A 39 -24.22 -11.05 2.20
N TYR A 40 -22.94 -10.70 1.97
CA TYR A 40 -22.35 -10.57 0.62
C TYR A 40 -21.41 -11.72 0.24
N ALA A 41 -21.26 -12.74 1.09
CA ALA A 41 -20.43 -13.89 0.80
C ALA A 41 -21.09 -15.21 1.15
N GLU A 42 -20.61 -16.27 0.51
CA GLU A 42 -20.88 -17.64 0.90
C GLU A 42 -20.32 -17.94 2.30
N ARG A 43 -20.86 -19.00 2.92
CA ARG A 43 -20.28 -19.57 4.15
C ARG A 43 -18.82 -19.98 3.98
N SER A 44 -18.39 -20.32 2.77
CA SER A 44 -17.01 -20.66 2.40
C SER A 44 -16.06 -19.45 2.35
N GLY A 45 -16.61 -18.23 2.28
CA GLY A 45 -15.87 -16.96 2.21
C GLY A 45 -15.84 -16.31 0.83
N ALA A 46 -16.26 -17.00 -0.22
CA ALA A 46 -16.26 -16.42 -1.55
C ALA A 46 -17.36 -15.35 -1.66
N TRP A 47 -17.02 -14.16 -2.17
CA TRP A 47 -17.98 -13.09 -2.39
C TRP A 47 -19.00 -13.47 -3.48
N TYR A 48 -20.21 -12.93 -3.37
CA TYR A 48 -21.26 -13.05 -4.41
C TYR A 48 -21.02 -12.06 -5.57
N TRP A 49 -20.44 -10.91 -5.24
CA TRP A 49 -19.99 -9.91 -6.18
C TRP A 49 -18.86 -10.44 -7.06
N SER A 50 -18.85 -10.06 -8.33
CA SER A 50 -17.89 -10.43 -9.36
C SER A 50 -17.23 -9.21 -10.00
N ASP A 51 -15.91 -9.25 -10.03
CA ASP A 51 -15.01 -8.27 -10.63
C ASP A 51 -13.58 -8.84 -10.78
N ASP A 52 -12.62 -7.99 -11.11
CA ASP A 52 -11.20 -8.34 -11.15
C ASP A 52 -10.71 -8.94 -9.81
N MET A 53 -9.71 -9.82 -9.87
CA MET A 53 -9.34 -10.67 -8.74
C MET A 53 -8.80 -9.90 -7.53
N ASP A 54 -7.97 -8.89 -7.78
CA ASP A 54 -7.38 -8.03 -6.76
C ASP A 54 -8.47 -7.35 -5.91
N ASP A 55 -9.55 -6.91 -6.52
CA ASP A 55 -10.67 -6.30 -5.80
C ASP A 55 -11.32 -7.24 -4.77
N TYR A 56 -11.31 -8.56 -5.01
CA TYR A 56 -11.83 -9.54 -4.05
C TYR A 56 -10.97 -9.61 -2.79
N TYR A 57 -9.64 -9.52 -2.93
CA TYR A 57 -8.73 -9.47 -1.79
C TYR A 57 -8.93 -8.17 -1.00
N GLU A 58 -9.20 -7.08 -1.72
CA GLU A 58 -9.44 -5.77 -1.16
C GLU A 58 -10.73 -5.63 -0.34
N ARG A 59 -11.68 -6.56 -0.46
CA ARG A 59 -12.90 -6.54 0.39
C ARG A 59 -12.60 -6.70 1.88
N SER A 60 -11.45 -7.28 2.23
CA SER A 60 -11.07 -7.55 3.63
C SER A 60 -9.64 -7.15 3.96
N TYR A 61 -8.97 -6.33 3.15
CA TYR A 61 -7.52 -6.08 3.26
C TYR A 61 -7.09 -5.52 4.61
N ASN A 62 -7.90 -4.64 5.21
CA ASN A 62 -7.53 -3.90 6.42
C ASN A 62 -8.13 -4.49 7.72
N TRP A 63 -8.76 -5.68 7.66
CA TRP A 63 -9.40 -6.30 8.82
C TRP A 63 -8.37 -6.78 9.84
N CYS A 64 -7.24 -7.30 9.37
CA CYS A 64 -6.11 -7.68 10.23
C CYS A 64 -5.44 -6.46 10.88
N LEU A 65 -5.33 -5.33 10.17
CA LEU A 65 -4.87 -4.08 10.77
C LEU A 65 -5.87 -3.57 11.82
N LEU A 66 -7.18 -3.67 11.60
CA LEU A 66 -8.17 -3.30 12.62
C LEU A 66 -8.02 -4.15 13.89
N TYR A 67 -7.82 -5.46 13.75
CA TYR A 67 -7.48 -6.32 14.89
C TYR A 67 -6.21 -5.84 15.60
N ALA A 68 -5.13 -5.58 14.86
CA ALA A 68 -3.86 -5.10 15.39
C ALA A 68 -3.91 -3.68 15.98
N LEU A 69 -4.99 -2.92 15.76
CA LEU A 69 -5.27 -1.63 16.43
C LEU A 69 -6.05 -1.83 17.74
N GLY A 70 -6.62 -3.01 17.98
CA GLY A 70 -7.40 -3.33 19.19
C GLY A 70 -8.84 -3.74 18.90
N GLY A 71 -9.14 -4.14 17.67
CA GLY A 71 -10.39 -4.77 17.25
C GLY A 71 -10.53 -6.24 17.71
N ASN A 72 -11.63 -6.89 17.35
CA ASN A 72 -11.95 -8.25 17.77
C ASN A 72 -11.12 -9.30 17.01
N GLU A 73 -10.73 -10.39 17.68
CA GLU A 73 -9.92 -11.47 17.09
C GLU A 73 -10.60 -12.17 15.91
N ASN A 74 -11.94 -12.25 15.91
CA ASN A 74 -12.71 -12.84 14.81
C ASN A 74 -12.44 -12.16 13.45
N LEU A 75 -11.94 -10.91 13.44
CA LEU A 75 -11.56 -10.22 12.20
C LEU A 75 -10.43 -10.95 11.47
N VAL A 76 -9.49 -11.56 12.21
CA VAL A 76 -8.38 -12.33 11.62
C VAL A 76 -8.92 -13.59 10.95
N ASP A 77 -9.75 -14.35 11.65
CA ASP A 77 -10.37 -15.57 11.11
C ASP A 77 -11.19 -15.28 9.85
N MET A 78 -11.94 -14.18 9.86
CA MET A 78 -12.72 -13.78 8.70
C MET A 78 -11.84 -13.30 7.54
N ALA A 79 -10.80 -12.51 7.80
CA ALA A 79 -9.86 -12.07 6.77
C ALA A 79 -9.16 -13.26 6.09
N LEU A 80 -8.67 -14.22 6.88
CA LEU A 80 -8.08 -15.47 6.36
C LEU A 80 -9.10 -16.28 5.57
N LYS A 81 -10.34 -16.38 6.06
CA LYS A 81 -11.43 -17.09 5.37
C LYS A 81 -11.68 -16.48 3.99
N HIS A 82 -11.83 -15.16 3.90
CA HIS A 82 -12.10 -14.48 2.63
C HIS A 82 -10.90 -14.53 1.69
N TRP A 83 -9.70 -14.22 2.17
CA TRP A 83 -8.48 -14.30 1.37
C TRP A 83 -8.28 -15.70 0.79
N ASN A 84 -8.37 -16.74 1.62
CA ASN A 84 -8.23 -18.12 1.15
C ASN A 84 -9.37 -18.53 0.19
N ALA A 85 -10.57 -17.98 0.36
CA ALA A 85 -11.68 -18.24 -0.56
C ALA A 85 -11.46 -17.58 -1.91
N THR A 86 -10.98 -16.33 -1.95
CA THR A 86 -10.54 -15.64 -3.16
C THR A 86 -9.45 -16.45 -3.87
N THR A 87 -8.38 -16.84 -3.17
CA THR A 87 -7.31 -17.64 -3.78
C THR A 87 -7.83 -18.95 -4.37
N ARG A 88 -8.70 -19.68 -3.67
CA ARG A 88 -9.32 -20.90 -4.21
C ARG A 88 -10.26 -20.63 -5.38
N LEU A 89 -10.96 -19.49 -5.34
CA LEU A 89 -11.94 -19.10 -6.35
C LEU A 89 -11.26 -18.75 -7.68
N PHE A 90 -10.07 -18.18 -7.67
CA PHE A 90 -9.35 -17.78 -8.88
C PHE A 90 -8.27 -18.77 -9.31
N ASP A 91 -8.14 -19.91 -8.63
CA ASP A 91 -7.12 -20.92 -8.93
C ASP A 91 -7.42 -21.70 -10.21
N ASP A 92 -6.37 -22.14 -10.89
CA ASP A 92 -6.39 -22.84 -12.18
C ASP A 92 -6.81 -24.32 -12.11
N ARG A 93 -7.29 -24.79 -10.96
CA ARG A 93 -7.80 -26.16 -10.78
C ARG A 93 -9.07 -26.40 -11.60
N ASP A 94 -9.15 -27.59 -12.19
CA ASP A 94 -10.32 -28.06 -12.95
C ASP A 94 -11.62 -27.98 -12.13
N GLY A 95 -12.70 -27.52 -12.77
CA GLY A 95 -14.03 -27.48 -12.16
C GLY A 95 -14.25 -26.33 -11.16
N ASN A 96 -13.37 -25.33 -11.15
CA ASN A 96 -13.59 -24.10 -10.40
C ASN A 96 -14.77 -23.31 -10.99
N ARG A 97 -15.63 -22.74 -10.12
CA ARG A 97 -16.86 -22.03 -10.52
C ARG A 97 -16.59 -20.82 -11.42
N ILE A 98 -15.36 -20.30 -11.38
CA ILE A 98 -14.93 -19.12 -12.13
C ILE A 98 -14.67 -19.40 -13.60
N ASN A 99 -14.36 -20.64 -13.98
CA ASN A 99 -14.05 -20.96 -15.36
C ASN A 99 -15.37 -20.93 -16.14
N ASN A 100 -15.73 -19.78 -16.74
CA ASN A 100 -16.94 -19.51 -17.55
C ASN A 100 -18.13 -18.83 -16.81
N LEU A 101 -17.89 -17.83 -15.94
CA LEU A 101 -18.98 -16.99 -15.40
C LEU A 101 -19.02 -15.62 -16.08
N ASP A 102 -20.08 -15.36 -16.84
CA ASP A 102 -20.34 -14.03 -17.40
C ASP A 102 -20.92 -13.10 -16.33
N TYR A 103 -20.40 -11.88 -16.25
CA TYR A 103 -20.91 -10.81 -15.40
C TYR A 103 -20.88 -9.47 -16.14
N TYR A 104 -21.46 -8.43 -15.52
CA TYR A 104 -21.41 -7.07 -16.03
C TYR A 104 -20.65 -6.17 -15.05
N HIS A 105 -19.67 -5.43 -15.56
CA HIS A 105 -19.02 -4.32 -14.87
C HIS A 105 -19.55 -3.00 -15.44
N GLY A 106 -20.52 -2.40 -14.75
CA GLY A 106 -21.35 -1.34 -15.31
C GLY A 106 -22.11 -1.85 -16.54
N ASP A 107 -21.96 -1.17 -17.69
CA ASP A 107 -22.59 -1.58 -18.95
C ASP A 107 -21.72 -2.56 -19.78
N THR A 108 -20.57 -3.00 -19.26
CA THR A 108 -19.61 -3.84 -20.00
C THR A 108 -19.73 -5.31 -19.58
N ALA A 109 -20.04 -6.19 -20.54
CA ALA A 109 -20.00 -7.63 -20.31
C ALA A 109 -18.55 -8.10 -20.12
N LYS A 110 -18.33 -8.96 -19.13
CA LYS A 110 -17.04 -9.52 -18.74
C LYS A 110 -17.21 -11.01 -18.48
N GLU A 111 -16.13 -11.75 -18.68
CA GLU A 111 -16.04 -13.16 -18.31
C GLU A 111 -15.04 -13.25 -17.16
N LEU A 112 -15.50 -13.77 -16.02
CA LEU A 112 -14.64 -14.04 -14.89
C LEU A 112 -13.73 -15.23 -15.26
N LYS A 113 -12.42 -15.11 -15.06
CA LYS A 113 -11.44 -16.16 -15.40
C LYS A 113 -10.57 -16.49 -14.20
N TYR A 114 -9.98 -17.68 -14.21
CA TYR A 114 -8.94 -17.99 -13.25
C TYR A 114 -7.74 -17.06 -13.49
N SER A 115 -7.15 -16.58 -12.40
CA SER A 115 -6.00 -15.66 -12.41
C SER A 115 -4.94 -16.06 -11.37
N ILE A 116 -5.09 -17.20 -10.69
CA ILE A 116 -4.15 -17.75 -9.73
C ILE A 116 -3.57 -19.09 -10.22
N HIS A 117 -2.28 -19.24 -10.02
CA HIS A 117 -1.53 -20.50 -10.14
C HIS A 117 -0.61 -20.62 -8.93
N ASN A 118 -0.59 -21.77 -8.26
CA ASN A 118 0.24 -22.00 -7.05
C ASN A 118 0.04 -20.92 -5.96
N GLU A 119 -1.22 -20.56 -5.71
CA GLU A 119 -1.67 -19.53 -4.75
C GLU A 119 -1.21 -18.09 -5.03
N TYR A 120 -0.61 -17.81 -6.19
CA TYR A 120 -0.23 -16.45 -6.59
C TYR A 120 -0.64 -16.14 -8.03
N PHE A 121 -0.54 -14.88 -8.44
CA PHE A 121 -0.98 -14.40 -9.76
C PHE A 121 -0.42 -15.24 -10.90
N SER A 122 -1.24 -15.52 -11.92
CA SER A 122 -0.95 -16.38 -13.08
C SER A 122 -0.85 -15.61 -14.40
N LEU A 123 -0.43 -16.27 -15.48
CA LEU A 123 -0.43 -15.69 -16.84
C LEU A 123 -1.73 -15.92 -17.62
N ALA A 124 -2.77 -16.48 -16.99
CA ALA A 124 -4.07 -16.64 -17.66
C ALA A 124 -4.77 -15.31 -17.92
N HIS A 125 -4.54 -14.34 -17.03
CA HIS A 125 -4.94 -12.94 -17.22
C HIS A 125 -3.73 -12.01 -16.93
N PRO A 126 -2.82 -11.81 -17.90
CA PRO A 126 -1.60 -11.03 -17.66
C PRO A 126 -1.83 -9.58 -17.22
N GLY A 127 -3.04 -9.04 -17.40
CA GLY A 127 -3.46 -7.75 -16.85
C GLY A 127 -3.43 -7.67 -15.32
N ASP A 128 -3.70 -8.79 -14.65
CA ASP A 128 -3.68 -8.88 -13.19
C ASP A 128 -2.26 -9.08 -12.65
N ALA A 129 -1.35 -9.55 -13.52
CA ALA A 129 0.01 -9.98 -13.19
C ALA A 129 1.04 -8.83 -13.31
N GLU A 130 0.61 -7.59 -13.11
CA GLU A 130 1.50 -6.44 -12.96
C GLU A 130 1.38 -5.84 -11.55
N TRP A 131 2.40 -5.09 -11.12
CA TRP A 131 2.53 -4.75 -9.69
C TRP A 131 1.49 -3.79 -9.12
N HIS A 132 0.78 -3.02 -9.96
CA HIS A 132 -0.32 -2.20 -9.47
C HIS A 132 -1.44 -3.07 -8.87
N HIS A 133 -1.96 -4.05 -9.60
CA HIS A 133 -3.02 -4.97 -9.13
C HIS A 133 -2.47 -6.01 -8.13
N MET A 134 -1.26 -6.53 -8.37
CA MET A 134 -0.63 -7.44 -7.40
C MET A 134 -0.43 -6.77 -6.03
N GLY A 135 -0.07 -5.48 -6.05
CA GLY A 135 0.09 -4.67 -4.85
C GLY A 135 -1.19 -4.50 -4.04
N GLU A 136 -2.33 -4.34 -4.71
CA GLU A 136 -3.66 -4.18 -4.09
C GLU A 136 -4.04 -5.43 -3.28
N GLY A 137 -3.88 -6.61 -3.87
CA GLY A 137 -4.11 -7.88 -3.16
C GLY A 137 -3.09 -8.18 -2.06
N ASN A 138 -1.83 -7.75 -2.23
CA ASN A 138 -0.75 -8.04 -1.29
C ASN A 138 -0.82 -7.26 0.03
N MET A 139 -1.51 -6.11 0.09
CA MET A 139 -1.68 -5.37 1.35
C MET A 139 -2.28 -6.26 2.46
N ALA A 140 -3.35 -7.00 2.12
CA ALA A 140 -4.01 -7.92 3.04
C ALA A 140 -3.03 -8.98 3.57
N PHE A 141 -2.19 -9.49 2.66
CA PHE A 141 -1.21 -10.53 2.97
C PHE A 141 -0.14 -10.05 3.96
N TYR A 142 0.27 -8.79 3.87
CA TYR A 142 1.24 -8.20 4.80
C TYR A 142 0.65 -7.95 6.20
N ASP A 143 -0.62 -7.57 6.27
CA ASP A 143 -1.31 -7.35 7.54
C ASP A 143 -1.53 -8.65 8.32
N PHE A 144 -1.47 -9.82 7.68
CA PHE A 144 -1.47 -11.10 8.39
C PHE A 144 -0.30 -11.22 9.37
N GLY A 145 0.89 -10.75 9.00
CA GLY A 145 2.05 -10.79 9.92
C GLY A 145 1.92 -9.78 11.06
N VAL A 146 1.27 -8.63 10.80
CA VAL A 146 0.98 -7.63 11.83
C VAL A 146 -0.01 -8.17 12.86
N ALA A 147 -1.02 -8.91 12.40
CA ALA A 147 -2.10 -9.49 13.20
C ALA A 147 -1.72 -10.79 13.92
N ASP A 148 -1.14 -11.75 13.22
CA ASP A 148 -0.69 -13.02 13.81
C ASP A 148 0.44 -13.64 12.99
N PRO A 149 1.71 -13.46 13.41
CA PRO A 149 2.84 -14.00 12.69
C PRO A 149 3.04 -15.51 12.89
N THR A 150 2.24 -16.16 13.74
CA THR A 150 2.43 -17.57 14.10
C THR A 150 1.75 -18.54 13.13
N ILE A 151 0.97 -18.01 12.17
CA ILE A 151 0.28 -18.78 11.14
C ILE A 151 1.30 -19.38 10.18
N SER A 152 1.58 -20.67 10.37
CA SER A 152 2.57 -21.43 9.59
C SER A 152 2.35 -21.38 8.07
N GLU A 153 1.09 -21.34 7.63
CA GLU A 153 0.74 -21.22 6.22
C GLU A 153 1.20 -19.89 5.61
N ASN A 154 1.06 -18.79 6.33
CA ASN A 154 1.48 -17.47 5.86
C ASN A 154 3.01 -17.33 5.83
N VAL A 155 3.73 -18.00 6.74
CA VAL A 155 5.20 -18.08 6.69
C VAL A 155 5.65 -18.82 5.42
N ARG A 156 5.04 -19.97 5.11
CA ARG A 156 5.36 -20.72 3.87
C ARG A 156 5.04 -19.91 2.62
N ARG A 157 3.88 -19.25 2.59
CA ARG A 157 3.49 -18.33 1.51
C ARG A 157 4.52 -17.23 1.33
N ALA A 158 4.95 -16.57 2.41
CA ALA A 158 5.90 -15.48 2.33
C ALA A 158 7.23 -15.94 1.73
N LYS A 159 7.74 -17.11 2.15
CA LYS A 159 8.95 -17.73 1.56
C LYS A 159 8.76 -18.09 0.08
N ARG A 160 7.66 -18.77 -0.26
CA ARG A 160 7.37 -19.22 -1.64
C ARG A 160 7.18 -18.05 -2.59
N PHE A 161 6.41 -17.04 -2.20
CA PHE A 161 6.19 -15.85 -3.03
C PHE A 161 7.47 -15.04 -3.20
N ALA A 162 8.31 -14.92 -2.17
CA ALA A 162 9.63 -14.30 -2.32
C ALA A 162 10.55 -15.11 -3.26
N ALA A 163 10.51 -16.45 -3.22
CA ALA A 163 11.33 -17.32 -4.08
C ALA A 163 11.18 -17.02 -5.58
N MET A 164 9.97 -16.62 -6.00
CA MET A 164 9.66 -16.20 -7.38
C MET A 164 10.46 -14.98 -7.85
N TYR A 165 10.88 -14.11 -6.92
CA TYR A 165 11.56 -12.84 -7.23
C TYR A 165 13.04 -12.83 -6.87
N ILE A 166 13.50 -13.79 -6.07
CA ILE A 166 14.92 -13.91 -5.70
C ILE A 166 15.66 -15.01 -6.48
N GLY A 167 15.00 -15.65 -7.46
CA GLY A 167 15.58 -16.68 -8.32
C GLY A 167 15.68 -18.06 -7.67
N GLU A 168 14.85 -18.34 -6.67
CA GLU A 168 14.80 -19.64 -5.99
C GLU A 168 13.63 -20.52 -6.45
N ASP A 169 12.67 -19.98 -7.19
CA ASP A 169 11.57 -20.72 -7.79
C ASP A 169 11.87 -21.06 -9.27
N PRO A 170 12.08 -22.34 -9.63
CA PRO A 170 12.34 -22.73 -11.02
C PRO A 170 11.10 -22.63 -11.93
N GLU A 171 9.89 -22.62 -11.38
CA GLU A 171 8.64 -22.45 -12.15
C GLU A 171 8.39 -20.97 -12.47
N ALA A 172 8.91 -20.08 -11.64
CA ALA A 172 8.78 -18.63 -11.79
C ALA A 172 10.14 -17.94 -12.01
N PRO A 173 10.79 -18.09 -13.19
CA PRO A 173 12.09 -17.48 -13.48
C PRO A 173 11.97 -15.97 -13.77
N ASN A 174 11.34 -15.21 -12.88
CA ASN A 174 11.09 -13.77 -13.01
C ASN A 174 12.36 -12.93 -12.85
N TRP A 175 13.33 -13.42 -12.07
CA TRP A 175 14.55 -12.68 -11.71
C TRP A 175 15.75 -13.06 -12.57
N ASP A 176 16.45 -12.07 -13.11
CA ASP A 176 17.80 -12.23 -13.68
C ASP A 176 18.85 -11.79 -12.65
N PRO A 177 19.63 -12.72 -12.05
CA PRO A 177 20.64 -12.38 -11.05
C PRO A 177 21.90 -11.70 -11.64
N VAL A 178 22.11 -11.75 -12.95
CA VAL A 178 23.27 -11.13 -13.62
C VAL A 178 23.01 -9.63 -13.81
N HIS A 179 21.87 -9.28 -14.40
CA HIS A 179 21.51 -7.90 -14.70
C HIS A 179 20.65 -7.24 -13.63
N LYS A 180 20.23 -8.02 -12.62
CA LYS A 180 19.42 -7.57 -11.48
C LYS A 180 18.13 -6.89 -11.94
N ILE A 181 17.37 -7.61 -12.75
CA ILE A 181 16.09 -7.17 -13.30
C ILE A 181 14.99 -8.19 -13.04
N ILE A 182 13.77 -7.70 -12.88
CA ILE A 182 12.58 -8.49 -13.13
C ILE A 182 12.32 -8.48 -14.63
N ARG A 183 12.21 -9.66 -15.23
CA ARG A 183 12.40 -9.88 -16.68
C ARG A 183 11.24 -9.41 -17.57
N SER A 184 10.11 -9.03 -16.99
CA SER A 184 8.97 -8.48 -17.70
C SER A 184 8.15 -7.54 -16.80
N PRO A 185 7.47 -6.54 -17.38
CA PRO A 185 6.40 -5.81 -16.72
C PRO A 185 5.28 -6.65 -16.13
N MET A 186 5.01 -7.79 -16.76
CA MET A 186 4.03 -8.74 -16.27
C MET A 186 4.74 -10.02 -15.89
N ASN A 187 4.56 -10.42 -14.64
CA ASN A 187 5.27 -11.53 -14.03
C ASN A 187 4.36 -12.22 -13.02
N SER A 188 4.58 -13.51 -12.86
CA SER A 188 3.61 -14.39 -12.20
C SER A 188 4.32 -15.54 -11.47
N SER A 189 3.55 -16.41 -10.83
CA SER A 189 4.03 -17.72 -10.36
C SER A 189 4.43 -18.68 -11.48
N GLN A 190 4.20 -18.33 -12.73
CA GLN A 190 4.61 -19.10 -13.92
C GLN A 190 5.75 -18.43 -14.69
N GLY A 191 6.33 -17.35 -14.12
CA GLY A 191 7.42 -16.61 -14.73
C GLY A 191 6.99 -15.35 -15.48
N PRO A 192 7.94 -14.73 -16.22
CA PRO A 192 7.72 -13.48 -16.93
C PRO A 192 6.90 -13.71 -18.20
N TRP A 193 6.01 -12.78 -18.50
CA TRP A 193 5.24 -12.81 -19.75
C TRP A 193 6.00 -12.16 -20.89
N HIS A 194 6.21 -12.90 -21.99
CA HIS A 194 6.98 -12.43 -23.16
C HIS A 194 6.25 -12.58 -24.49
N ASP A 195 5.06 -13.17 -24.49
CA ASP A 195 4.32 -13.50 -25.72
C ASP A 195 2.87 -13.02 -25.62
N ALA A 196 2.63 -11.79 -26.06
CA ALA A 196 1.31 -11.20 -26.05
C ALA A 196 0.48 -11.62 -27.28
N PRO A 197 -0.78 -12.06 -27.10
CA PRO A 197 -1.70 -12.23 -28.19
C PRO A 197 -2.18 -10.87 -28.72
N LEU A 198 -2.68 -10.86 -29.97
CA LEU A 198 -3.14 -9.65 -30.66
C LEU A 198 -4.09 -8.78 -29.83
N TYR A 199 -5.09 -9.39 -29.17
CA TYR A 199 -6.07 -8.63 -28.39
C TYR A 199 -5.42 -7.87 -27.24
N SER A 200 -4.44 -8.47 -26.54
CA SER A 200 -3.73 -7.78 -25.46
C SER A 200 -2.90 -6.63 -25.98
N VAL A 201 -2.21 -6.80 -27.11
CA VAL A 201 -1.43 -5.71 -27.73
C VAL A 201 -2.36 -4.55 -28.13
N LYS A 202 -3.56 -4.84 -28.64
CA LYS A 202 -4.59 -3.82 -28.89
C LYS A 202 -4.98 -3.09 -27.60
N ASP A 203 -5.32 -3.83 -26.55
CA ASP A 203 -5.79 -3.27 -25.27
C ASP A 203 -4.70 -2.41 -24.61
N TYR A 204 -3.45 -2.86 -24.64
CA TYR A 204 -2.33 -2.13 -24.06
C TYR A 204 -1.86 -0.93 -24.87
N LEU A 205 -2.05 -0.90 -26.19
CA LEU A 205 -1.66 0.24 -27.02
C LEU A 205 -2.81 1.25 -27.24
N HIS A 206 -4.07 0.79 -27.23
CA HIS A 206 -5.25 1.57 -27.60
C HIS A 206 -6.35 1.60 -26.53
N GLY A 207 -6.16 0.96 -25.37
CA GLY A 207 -7.11 0.95 -24.26
C GLY A 207 -8.40 0.15 -24.51
N GLY A 208 -9.18 -0.04 -23.45
CA GLY A 208 -10.40 -0.85 -23.48
C GLY A 208 -10.13 -2.36 -23.53
N THR A 209 -11.19 -3.16 -23.61
CA THR A 209 -11.12 -4.62 -23.78
C THR A 209 -11.60 -4.97 -25.18
N SER A 210 -10.68 -5.41 -26.04
CA SER A 210 -10.95 -5.70 -27.45
C SER A 210 -11.23 -7.18 -27.73
N LEU A 211 -10.92 -8.07 -26.77
CA LEU A 211 -11.30 -9.48 -26.85
C LEU A 211 -12.82 -9.62 -26.87
N ASP A 212 -13.35 -10.30 -27.89
CA ASP A 212 -14.76 -10.65 -28.08
C ASP A 212 -15.76 -9.48 -27.97
N ASN A 213 -15.29 -8.24 -28.14
CA ASN A 213 -16.09 -7.03 -28.04
C ASN A 213 -16.28 -6.38 -29.42
N PRO A 214 -17.39 -6.67 -30.13
CA PRO A 214 -17.66 -6.10 -31.44
C PRO A 214 -17.97 -4.59 -31.41
N ALA A 215 -18.25 -4.04 -30.22
CA ALA A 215 -18.45 -2.61 -30.00
C ALA A 215 -17.21 -1.92 -29.44
N TRP A 216 -16.05 -2.61 -29.39
CA TRP A 216 -14.81 -2.00 -28.93
C TRP A 216 -14.44 -0.85 -29.87
N GLU A 217 -14.43 0.35 -29.30
CA GLU A 217 -13.81 1.51 -29.91
C GLU A 217 -12.50 1.79 -29.18
N PRO A 218 -11.44 2.12 -29.93
CA PRO A 218 -10.18 2.52 -29.33
C PRO A 218 -10.42 3.72 -28.43
N ARG A 219 -9.78 3.71 -27.27
CA ARG A 219 -9.73 4.90 -26.44
C ARG A 219 -8.40 5.57 -26.73
N PRO A 220 -8.37 6.84 -27.15
CA PRO A 220 -7.15 7.62 -27.05
C PRO A 220 -6.86 7.81 -25.56
N MET A 221 -6.32 6.78 -24.91
CA MET A 221 -5.85 6.77 -23.52
C MET A 221 -4.54 7.53 -23.45
N GLY A 222 -4.57 8.78 -23.94
CA GLY A 222 -3.44 9.66 -24.21
C GLY A 222 -2.23 8.94 -24.76
N SER A 223 -2.18 8.74 -26.08
CA SER A 223 -1.02 8.25 -26.85
C SER A 223 0.04 7.50 -26.01
N ARG A 224 -0.25 6.25 -25.61
CA ARG A 224 0.76 5.39 -24.96
C ARG A 224 1.95 5.28 -25.89
N SER A 225 3.05 5.91 -25.51
CA SER A 225 4.27 5.93 -26.31
C SER A 225 5.08 4.64 -26.15
N SER A 226 4.40 3.52 -25.90
CA SER A 226 5.00 2.24 -25.54
C SER A 226 5.81 1.61 -26.66
N LEU A 227 5.68 2.07 -27.90
CA LEU A 227 6.56 1.67 -29.01
C LEU A 227 7.51 2.81 -29.48
N TYR A 228 7.43 4.00 -28.87
CA TYR A 228 8.33 5.11 -29.18
C TYR A 228 9.77 4.80 -28.72
N PRO A 229 10.82 5.23 -29.46
CA PRO A 229 10.80 5.99 -30.72
C PRO A 229 10.72 5.14 -31.99
N ILE A 230 10.69 3.81 -31.85
CA ILE A 230 10.73 2.86 -32.97
C ILE A 230 9.48 3.01 -33.84
N VAL A 231 8.31 3.10 -33.20
CA VAL A 231 7.05 3.50 -33.84
C VAL A 231 6.63 4.84 -33.26
N LYS A 232 6.73 5.90 -34.06
CA LYS A 232 6.36 7.26 -33.65
C LYS A 232 4.86 7.49 -33.72
N ASP A 233 4.29 7.06 -34.84
CA ASP A 233 2.86 7.20 -35.15
C ASP A 233 2.32 5.82 -35.52
N LEU A 234 1.67 5.18 -34.54
CA LEU A 234 1.01 3.90 -34.79
C LEU A 234 -0.33 4.17 -35.48
N GLU A 235 -0.42 3.76 -36.74
CA GLU A 235 -1.66 3.92 -37.52
C GLU A 235 -2.82 3.15 -36.90
N PHE A 236 -3.99 3.77 -36.88
CA PHE A 236 -5.20 3.13 -36.42
C PHE A 236 -5.62 1.99 -37.36
N GLY A 237 -6.14 0.88 -36.81
CA GLY A 237 -6.52 -0.28 -37.64
C GLY A 237 -5.34 -1.15 -38.09
N TRP A 238 -4.15 -0.99 -37.51
CA TRP A 238 -2.96 -1.81 -37.83
C TRP A 238 -3.19 -3.33 -37.69
N TRP A 239 -4.20 -3.75 -36.92
CA TRP A 239 -4.59 -5.14 -36.72
C TRP A 239 -5.41 -5.75 -37.88
N ASP A 240 -5.92 -4.93 -38.81
CA ASP A 240 -6.70 -5.43 -39.96
C ASP A 240 -5.80 -6.03 -41.05
N ASP A 241 -4.51 -5.67 -41.04
CA ASP A 241 -3.46 -6.24 -41.89
C ASP A 241 -2.67 -7.30 -41.10
N PRO A 242 -2.72 -8.60 -41.47
CA PRO A 242 -2.01 -9.65 -40.75
C PRO A 242 -0.49 -9.45 -40.66
N GLU A 243 0.15 -8.91 -41.70
CA GLU A 243 1.62 -8.72 -41.70
C GLU A 243 2.01 -7.60 -40.73
N LYS A 244 1.25 -6.50 -40.76
CA LYS A 244 1.44 -5.39 -39.81
C LYS A 244 1.10 -5.79 -38.38
N ALA A 245 0.08 -6.63 -38.20
CA ALA A 245 -0.28 -7.18 -36.89
C ALA A 245 0.87 -7.99 -36.29
N GLU A 246 1.47 -8.88 -37.08
CA GLU A 246 2.63 -9.68 -36.66
C GLU A 246 3.84 -8.79 -36.33
N GLU A 247 4.11 -7.76 -37.13
CA GLU A 247 5.17 -6.78 -36.87
C GLU A 247 4.97 -6.06 -35.53
N ILE A 248 3.78 -5.50 -35.29
CA ILE A 248 3.49 -4.73 -34.08
C ILE A 248 3.48 -5.61 -32.82
N ILE A 249 2.98 -6.85 -32.91
CA ILE A 249 3.07 -7.83 -31.81
C ILE A 249 4.54 -8.14 -31.50
N GLY A 250 5.36 -8.40 -32.53
CA GLY A 250 6.79 -8.65 -32.36
C GLY A 250 7.51 -7.48 -31.70
N LEU A 251 7.20 -6.25 -32.11
CA LEU A 251 7.72 -5.03 -31.50
C LEU A 251 7.25 -4.86 -30.05
N PHE A 252 5.98 -5.14 -29.75
CA PHE A 252 5.47 -5.08 -28.37
C PHE A 252 6.19 -6.08 -27.46
N ASN A 253 6.31 -7.33 -27.89
CA ASN A 253 7.01 -8.38 -27.13
C ASN A 253 8.49 -8.00 -26.91
N HIS A 254 9.14 -7.44 -27.93
CA HIS A 254 10.56 -7.05 -27.86
C HIS A 254 10.81 -5.79 -27.04
N ILE A 255 9.98 -4.75 -27.18
CA ILE A 255 10.23 -3.41 -26.60
C ILE A 255 9.58 -3.25 -25.23
N VAL A 256 8.41 -3.84 -25.04
CA VAL A 256 7.58 -3.65 -23.84
C VAL A 256 7.77 -4.79 -22.86
N LEU A 257 7.61 -6.04 -23.30
CA LEU A 257 7.60 -7.21 -22.41
C LEU A 257 8.99 -7.73 -22.04
N ASN A 258 10.00 -7.48 -22.87
CA ASN A 258 11.35 -7.99 -22.64
C ASN A 258 12.21 -6.98 -21.86
N GLY A 259 11.94 -6.83 -20.56
CA GLY A 259 12.66 -5.89 -19.72
C GLY A 259 12.03 -5.64 -18.36
N ASP A 260 12.67 -4.77 -17.58
CA ASP A 260 12.18 -4.32 -16.28
C ASP A 260 11.47 -2.96 -16.41
N LEU A 261 10.55 -2.68 -15.48
CA LEU A 261 10.07 -1.32 -15.25
C LEU A 261 10.03 -0.99 -13.76
N VAL A 262 9.97 0.30 -13.49
CA VAL A 262 9.88 0.89 -12.15
C VAL A 262 8.72 0.34 -11.30
N ALA A 263 7.60 -0.10 -11.89
CA ALA A 263 6.50 -0.68 -11.10
C ALA A 263 6.93 -1.97 -10.37
N ASN A 264 7.90 -2.72 -10.93
CA ASN A 264 8.44 -3.92 -10.31
C ASN A 264 9.18 -3.66 -9.00
N LEU A 265 9.51 -2.40 -8.67
CA LEU A 265 10.03 -2.03 -7.35
C LEU A 265 9.09 -2.43 -6.20
N SER A 266 7.78 -2.56 -6.42
CA SER A 266 6.84 -3.03 -5.40
C SER A 266 7.14 -4.46 -4.92
N ALA A 267 7.89 -5.26 -5.69
CA ALA A 267 8.39 -6.57 -5.27
C ALA A 267 9.22 -6.52 -3.98
N THR A 268 9.83 -5.38 -3.65
CA THR A 268 10.54 -5.21 -2.39
C THR A 268 9.62 -5.38 -1.19
N GLY A 269 8.33 -5.00 -1.28
CA GLY A 269 7.35 -5.19 -0.21
C GLY A 269 7.13 -6.67 0.08
N LEU A 270 6.96 -7.48 -0.97
CA LEU A 270 6.74 -8.92 -0.87
C LEU A 270 7.96 -9.65 -0.29
N VAL A 271 9.16 -9.30 -0.75
CA VAL A 271 10.42 -9.88 -0.24
C VAL A 271 10.72 -9.41 1.19
N THR A 272 10.43 -8.15 1.51
CA THR A 272 10.55 -7.62 2.89
C THR A 272 9.58 -8.33 3.84
N ASN A 273 8.36 -8.64 3.41
CA ASN A 273 7.43 -9.45 4.20
C ASN A 273 8.04 -10.82 4.57
N ALA A 274 8.71 -11.49 3.64
CA ALA A 274 9.43 -12.74 3.93
C ALA A 274 10.56 -12.53 4.94
N TYR A 275 11.31 -11.43 4.85
CA TYR A 275 12.31 -11.06 5.86
C TYR A 275 11.67 -10.87 7.25
N LEU A 276 10.56 -10.14 7.35
CA LEU A 276 9.91 -9.86 8.65
C LEU A 276 9.43 -11.13 9.38
N TYR A 277 9.08 -12.18 8.64
CA TYR A 277 8.74 -13.49 9.20
C TYR A 277 9.95 -14.34 9.61
N THR A 278 11.10 -14.17 8.94
CA THR A 278 12.17 -15.18 8.96
C THR A 278 13.49 -14.67 9.51
N GLY A 279 13.78 -13.38 9.36
CA GLY A 279 15.10 -12.79 9.60
C GLY A 279 16.20 -13.29 8.65
N GLU A 280 15.86 -14.02 7.57
CA GLU A 280 16.85 -14.58 6.67
C GLU A 280 17.50 -13.49 5.79
N GLU A 281 18.83 -13.35 5.91
CA GLU A 281 19.58 -12.24 5.31
C GLU A 281 19.52 -12.18 3.77
N LYS A 282 19.21 -13.30 3.11
CA LYS A 282 19.05 -13.34 1.64
C LYS A 282 17.96 -12.38 1.14
N TYR A 283 16.87 -12.22 1.91
CA TYR A 283 15.78 -11.32 1.56
C TYR A 283 16.20 -9.86 1.69
N ARG A 284 16.89 -9.51 2.78
CA ARG A 284 17.44 -8.17 3.00
C ARG A 284 18.40 -7.79 1.88
N LYS A 285 19.35 -8.67 1.59
CA LYS A 285 20.35 -8.49 0.53
C LYS A 285 19.70 -8.25 -0.83
N TRP A 286 18.71 -9.07 -1.19
CA TRP A 286 18.03 -8.91 -2.49
C TRP A 286 17.33 -7.55 -2.60
N VAL A 287 16.59 -7.13 -1.56
CA VAL A 287 15.88 -5.84 -1.56
C VAL A 287 16.86 -4.68 -1.74
N LEU A 288 17.93 -4.64 -0.94
CA LEU A 288 18.90 -3.56 -1.01
C LEU A 288 19.65 -3.54 -2.35
N GLU A 289 20.04 -4.71 -2.86
CA GLU A 289 20.71 -4.79 -4.17
C GLU A 289 19.81 -4.34 -5.33
N TYR A 290 18.52 -4.70 -5.31
CA TYR A 290 17.59 -4.28 -6.35
C TYR A 290 17.36 -2.76 -6.32
N VAL A 291 17.20 -2.19 -5.12
CA VAL A 291 17.06 -0.75 -4.92
C VAL A 291 18.32 0.02 -5.33
N ASP A 292 19.51 -0.45 -4.95
CA ASP A 292 20.80 0.16 -5.31
C ASP A 292 20.96 0.27 -6.83
N VAL A 293 20.55 -0.77 -7.57
CA VAL A 293 20.61 -0.79 -9.03
C VAL A 293 19.68 0.26 -9.64
N TRP A 294 18.47 0.42 -9.12
CA TRP A 294 17.56 1.48 -9.55
C TRP A 294 18.08 2.89 -9.20
N MET A 295 18.70 3.07 -8.03
CA MET A 295 19.37 4.33 -7.67
C MET A 295 20.56 4.65 -8.59
N GLU A 296 21.32 3.63 -9.03
CA GLU A 296 22.37 3.81 -10.04
C GLU A 296 21.78 4.21 -11.40
N ARG A 297 20.68 3.59 -11.83
CA ARG A 297 19.97 3.97 -13.07
C ARG A 297 19.47 5.42 -13.01
N ILE A 298 18.95 5.86 -11.87
CA ILE A 298 18.59 7.27 -11.64
C ILE A 298 19.79 8.19 -11.83
N ARG A 299 20.95 7.85 -11.25
CA ARG A 299 22.18 8.64 -11.40
C ARG A 299 22.65 8.72 -12.85
N GLN A 300 22.59 7.60 -13.57
CA GLN A 300 22.94 7.53 -15.00
C GLN A 300 21.96 8.31 -15.88
N ASN A 301 20.71 8.45 -15.44
CA ASN A 301 19.64 9.16 -16.13
C ASN A 301 19.39 10.58 -15.60
N GLY A 302 20.45 11.26 -15.12
CA GLY A 302 20.39 12.67 -14.75
C GLY A 302 19.51 12.99 -13.53
N GLY A 303 19.28 12.01 -12.64
CA GLY A 303 18.45 12.16 -11.44
C GLY A 303 16.97 11.78 -11.63
N VAL A 304 16.59 11.31 -12.82
CA VAL A 304 15.21 10.88 -13.12
C VAL A 304 15.12 9.37 -13.15
N ILE A 305 14.12 8.78 -12.50
CA ILE A 305 13.89 7.34 -12.61
C ILE A 305 13.44 6.99 -14.04
N PRO A 306 14.20 6.13 -14.77
CA PRO A 306 13.73 5.65 -16.06
C PRO A 306 12.49 4.76 -15.84
N ASP A 307 11.56 4.75 -16.80
CA ASP A 307 10.38 3.90 -16.70
C ASP A 307 10.48 2.59 -17.49
N ASN A 308 11.65 2.35 -18.10
CA ASN A 308 11.94 1.11 -18.83
C ASN A 308 13.44 0.80 -18.82
N VAL A 309 13.75 -0.49 -18.72
CA VAL A 309 15.11 -1.04 -18.72
C VAL A 309 15.10 -2.35 -19.52
N GLY A 310 16.06 -2.52 -20.43
CA GLY A 310 16.16 -3.74 -21.24
C GLY A 310 16.68 -4.97 -20.49
N PRO A 311 16.77 -6.12 -21.17
CA PRO A 311 17.17 -7.39 -20.59
C PRO A 311 18.63 -7.39 -20.09
N THR A 312 19.47 -6.46 -20.54
CA THR A 312 20.85 -6.33 -20.05
C THR A 312 21.00 -5.28 -18.94
N GLY A 313 19.88 -4.76 -18.41
CA GLY A 313 19.88 -3.72 -17.38
C GLY A 313 20.14 -2.31 -17.91
N LYS A 314 20.23 -2.11 -19.23
CA LYS A 314 20.45 -0.80 -19.87
C LYS A 314 19.15 -0.02 -20.00
N ILE A 315 19.22 1.27 -19.69
CA ILE A 315 18.10 2.21 -19.84
C ILE A 315 17.77 2.39 -21.32
N GLY A 316 16.50 2.26 -21.70
CA GLY A 316 16.08 2.47 -23.08
C GLY A 316 16.72 1.53 -24.11
N GLU A 317 17.17 0.34 -23.70
CA GLU A 317 17.94 -0.59 -24.56
C GLU A 317 17.21 -0.93 -25.87
N HIS A 318 15.90 -1.16 -25.78
CA HIS A 318 15.04 -1.46 -26.93
C HIS A 318 14.33 -0.20 -27.47
N ARG A 319 14.81 1.00 -27.11
CA ARG A 319 14.19 2.29 -27.42
C ARG A 319 15.19 3.37 -27.84
N ASP A 320 16.31 2.98 -28.47
CA ASP A 320 17.37 3.92 -28.88
C ASP A 320 17.85 4.86 -27.76
N GLY A 321 17.86 4.37 -26.51
CA GLY A 321 18.24 5.14 -25.32
C GLY A 321 17.12 6.00 -24.72
N ASN A 322 15.88 5.93 -25.23
CA ASN A 322 14.75 6.67 -24.67
C ASN A 322 14.32 6.06 -23.33
N TRP A 323 14.45 6.83 -22.24
CA TRP A 323 14.23 6.39 -20.86
C TRP A 323 12.77 6.45 -20.39
N TRP A 324 11.88 7.01 -21.22
CA TRP A 324 10.44 7.12 -20.93
C TRP A 324 9.57 6.30 -21.90
N GLY A 325 8.29 6.12 -21.57
CA GLY A 325 7.30 5.46 -22.42
C GLY A 325 7.04 4.00 -22.09
N GLY A 326 7.50 3.47 -20.96
CA GLY A 326 7.09 2.14 -20.46
C GLY A 326 5.57 1.97 -20.28
N LEU A 327 5.10 0.73 -20.09
CA LEU A 327 3.68 0.33 -20.08
C LEU A 327 2.79 1.12 -19.08
N TYR A 328 3.37 1.54 -17.96
CA TYR A 328 2.77 2.44 -16.95
C TYR A 328 3.71 3.59 -16.59
N GLY A 329 4.45 4.08 -17.60
CA GLY A 329 5.53 5.03 -17.42
C GLY A 329 5.12 6.51 -17.38
N TRP A 330 6.11 7.38 -17.53
CA TRP A 330 5.98 8.83 -17.56
C TRP A 330 5.15 9.35 -18.75
N ASN A 331 4.86 8.50 -19.74
CA ASN A 331 4.01 8.83 -20.88
C ASN A 331 2.80 7.87 -20.93
N SER A 332 2.02 7.87 -19.84
CA SER A 332 0.80 7.06 -19.71
C SER A 332 -0.26 7.83 -18.91
N GLY A 333 -1.54 7.51 -19.12
CA GLY A 333 -2.70 8.11 -18.42
C GLY A 333 -2.65 8.06 -16.90
N TYR A 334 -1.92 7.08 -16.33
CA TYR A 334 -1.75 6.89 -14.89
C TYR A 334 -0.41 7.47 -14.38
N GLY A 335 0.52 7.74 -15.31
CA GLY A 335 1.69 8.60 -15.15
C GLY A 335 2.48 8.43 -13.86
N CYS A 336 2.93 9.56 -13.31
CA CYS A 336 3.72 9.61 -12.08
C CYS A 336 3.02 9.01 -10.84
N THR A 337 1.68 8.99 -10.79
CA THR A 337 0.95 8.62 -9.56
C THR A 337 1.10 7.15 -9.18
N ARG A 338 1.04 6.24 -10.15
CA ARG A 338 1.22 4.79 -9.91
C ARG A 338 2.70 4.43 -9.77
N LEU A 339 3.57 5.08 -10.56
CA LEU A 339 5.02 4.94 -10.45
C LEU A 339 5.50 5.23 -9.03
N PHE A 340 5.03 6.34 -8.47
CA PHE A 340 5.49 6.81 -7.18
C PHE A 340 5.11 5.88 -6.03
N HIS A 341 4.02 5.12 -6.14
CA HIS A 341 3.71 4.11 -5.13
C HIS A 341 4.82 3.05 -5.08
N SER A 342 5.25 2.53 -6.23
CA SER A 342 6.29 1.49 -6.31
C SER A 342 7.66 2.00 -5.83
N VAL A 343 8.00 3.23 -6.21
CA VAL A 343 9.21 3.90 -5.73
C VAL A 343 9.14 4.12 -4.21
N MET A 344 7.99 4.52 -3.68
CA MET A 344 7.79 4.76 -2.25
C MET A 344 7.89 3.45 -1.45
N VAL A 345 7.27 2.37 -1.93
CA VAL A 345 7.35 1.03 -1.31
C VAL A 345 8.81 0.59 -1.22
N ALA A 346 9.57 0.71 -2.31
CA ALA A 346 10.99 0.36 -2.32
C ALA A 346 11.84 1.23 -1.40
N THR A 347 11.62 2.55 -1.39
CA THR A 347 12.27 3.47 -0.45
C THR A 347 12.00 3.07 1.00
N GLU A 348 10.74 2.80 1.34
CA GLU A 348 10.35 2.43 2.70
C GLU A 348 10.94 1.08 3.14
N CYS A 349 10.92 0.09 2.26
CA CYS A 349 11.51 -1.22 2.51
C CYS A 349 13.02 -1.11 2.71
N ALA A 350 13.73 -0.39 1.85
CA ALA A 350 15.18 -0.24 1.95
C ALA A 350 15.60 0.48 3.23
N VAL A 351 14.93 1.58 3.61
CA VAL A 351 15.20 2.28 4.88
C VAL A 351 14.89 1.38 6.08
N LEU A 352 13.78 0.65 6.06
CA LEU A 352 13.41 -0.27 7.15
C LEU A 352 14.46 -1.38 7.36
N LEU A 353 14.98 -1.91 6.27
CA LEU A 353 15.90 -3.05 6.28
C LEU A 353 17.37 -2.65 6.49
N SER A 354 17.76 -1.42 6.18
CA SER A 354 19.15 -0.96 6.34
C SER A 354 19.35 -0.03 7.52
N GLY A 355 18.30 0.70 7.92
CA GLY A 355 18.39 1.88 8.78
C GLY A 355 19.10 3.08 8.15
N ASP A 356 19.49 2.99 6.87
CA ASP A 356 20.17 4.06 6.15
C ASP A 356 19.15 5.00 5.48
N LEU A 357 19.08 6.23 5.99
CA LEU A 357 18.21 7.27 5.43
C LEU A 357 18.67 7.77 4.05
N GLY A 358 19.85 7.39 3.57
CA GLY A 358 20.30 7.64 2.20
C GLY A 358 19.38 6.99 1.16
N TYR A 359 18.71 5.88 1.49
CA TYR A 359 17.72 5.25 0.61
C TYR A 359 16.48 6.11 0.37
N ALA A 360 16.22 7.12 1.21
CA ALA A 360 15.16 8.10 0.94
C ALA A 360 15.42 8.92 -0.33
N ASP A 361 16.67 8.98 -0.81
CA ASP A 361 17.02 9.70 -2.04
C ASP A 361 16.45 9.05 -3.31
N LEU A 362 16.08 7.76 -3.25
CA LEU A 362 15.31 7.11 -4.31
C LEU A 362 14.02 7.89 -4.62
N MET A 363 13.25 8.28 -3.58
CA MET A 363 12.05 9.09 -3.76
C MET A 363 12.37 10.60 -3.83
N ARG A 364 13.23 11.14 -2.96
CA ARG A 364 13.53 12.58 -2.94
C ARG A 364 14.01 13.11 -4.28
N SER A 365 14.82 12.34 -5.01
CA SER A 365 15.28 12.73 -6.34
C SER A 365 14.12 12.98 -7.31
N GLN A 366 13.05 12.17 -7.24
CA GLN A 366 11.86 12.33 -8.08
C GLN A 366 11.01 13.52 -7.64
N LEU A 367 10.84 13.72 -6.33
CA LEU A 367 10.14 14.89 -5.78
C LEU A 367 10.85 16.20 -6.18
N LYS A 368 12.19 16.23 -6.04
CA LYS A 368 13.01 17.37 -6.44
C LYS A 368 12.94 17.61 -7.95
N MET A 369 13.03 16.56 -8.76
CA MET A 369 12.93 16.66 -10.22
C MET A 369 11.60 17.30 -10.66
N LEU A 370 10.47 16.88 -10.07
CA LEU A 370 9.17 17.47 -10.36
C LEU A 370 9.12 18.95 -9.95
N LEU A 371 9.66 19.29 -8.78
CA LEU A 371 9.73 20.67 -8.30
C LEU A 371 10.67 21.56 -9.12
N ASP A 372 11.76 21.02 -9.67
CA ASP A 372 12.66 21.74 -10.57
C ASP A 372 11.99 22.04 -11.92
N ASN A 373 11.04 21.20 -12.33
CA ASN A 373 10.22 21.40 -13.54
C ASN A 373 8.86 22.05 -13.27
N SER A 374 8.59 22.45 -12.01
CA SER A 374 7.34 23.10 -11.62
C SER A 374 7.21 24.50 -12.22
N PHE A 375 5.98 25.00 -12.29
CA PHE A 375 5.67 26.36 -12.69
C PHE A 375 4.48 26.90 -11.89
N THR A 376 4.36 28.22 -11.85
CA THR A 376 3.31 28.89 -11.08
C THR A 376 2.30 29.51 -12.05
N ARG A 377 1.02 29.19 -11.86
CA ARG A 377 -0.10 29.81 -12.58
C ARG A 377 -0.26 31.28 -12.17
N GLU A 378 -0.98 32.07 -12.94
CA GLU A 378 -1.18 33.51 -12.72
C GLU A 378 -1.71 33.87 -11.32
N ASP A 379 -2.48 32.99 -10.70
CA ASP A 379 -3.05 33.16 -9.36
C ASP A 379 -2.10 32.72 -8.22
N GLY A 380 -0.88 32.30 -8.54
CA GLY A 380 0.11 31.84 -7.58
C GLY A 380 0.03 30.34 -7.27
N HIS A 381 -0.81 29.57 -7.96
CA HIS A 381 -0.92 28.11 -7.77
C HIS A 381 0.28 27.37 -8.38
N LEU A 382 0.96 26.53 -7.60
CA LEU A 382 2.11 25.74 -8.01
C LEU A 382 1.66 24.44 -8.69
N LEU A 383 2.14 24.22 -9.91
CA LEU A 383 1.87 23.01 -10.70
C LEU A 383 3.18 22.28 -11.01
N VAL A 384 3.13 20.95 -11.02
CA VAL A 384 4.21 20.07 -11.48
C VAL A 384 3.77 19.33 -12.76
N PRO A 385 4.70 19.02 -13.68
CA PRO A 385 4.36 18.19 -14.82
C PRO A 385 4.04 16.76 -14.36
N ARG A 386 3.14 16.09 -15.07
CA ARG A 386 2.81 14.66 -14.83
C ARG A 386 3.23 13.73 -15.96
N ARG A 387 3.75 14.30 -17.06
CA ARG A 387 4.06 13.60 -18.29
C ARG A 387 5.34 14.14 -18.93
N VAL A 388 6.13 13.25 -19.54
CA VAL A 388 7.23 13.60 -20.45
C VAL A 388 7.03 12.95 -21.82
N GLY A 389 7.29 13.70 -22.89
CA GLY A 389 7.22 13.21 -24.28
C GLY A 389 8.37 13.76 -25.13
N PRO A 390 8.28 13.67 -26.47
CA PRO A 390 9.32 14.15 -27.37
C PRO A 390 9.67 15.64 -27.18
N GLU A 391 8.68 16.45 -26.82
CA GLU A 391 8.81 17.89 -26.55
C GLU A 391 9.28 18.21 -25.11
N GLY A 392 9.58 17.17 -24.31
CA GLY A 392 9.95 17.30 -22.90
C GLY A 392 8.76 17.21 -21.94
N TRP A 393 8.89 17.85 -20.77
CA TRP A 393 7.86 17.85 -19.73
C TRP A 393 6.62 18.64 -20.18
N ALA A 394 5.45 18.01 -20.09
CA ALA A 394 4.19 18.64 -20.46
C ALA A 394 3.91 19.85 -19.54
N ARG A 395 3.51 20.99 -20.14
CA ARG A 395 3.20 22.25 -19.44
C ARG A 395 1.76 22.74 -19.62
N ASP A 396 0.96 22.01 -20.38
CA ASP A 396 -0.45 22.29 -20.56
C ASP A 396 -1.23 20.96 -20.62
N SER A 397 -2.56 21.08 -20.57
CA SER A 397 -3.48 19.94 -20.65
C SER A 397 -3.98 19.69 -22.08
N SER A 398 -3.33 20.26 -23.10
CA SER A 398 -3.80 20.17 -24.48
C SER A 398 -3.46 18.80 -25.09
N GLY A 399 -4.38 18.25 -25.88
CA GLY A 399 -4.15 17.05 -26.69
C GLY A 399 -4.82 15.77 -26.21
N ASP A 400 -4.71 15.42 -24.91
CA ASP A 400 -5.04 14.05 -24.44
C ASP A 400 -5.89 13.99 -23.14
N GLY A 401 -6.80 14.95 -22.96
CA GLY A 401 -7.73 14.96 -21.82
C GLY A 401 -7.12 15.42 -20.49
N VAL A 402 -7.99 15.77 -19.54
CA VAL A 402 -7.66 16.37 -18.23
C VAL A 402 -6.67 15.54 -17.40
N LEU A 403 -6.58 14.22 -17.63
CA LEU A 403 -5.78 13.29 -16.84
C LEU A 403 -4.25 13.50 -16.97
N LEU A 404 -3.79 14.16 -18.03
CA LEU A 404 -2.35 14.20 -18.39
C LEU A 404 -1.70 15.57 -18.30
N GLY A 405 -2.48 16.62 -18.01
CA GLY A 405 -1.95 17.96 -17.81
C GLY A 405 -1.19 18.11 -16.48
N PRO A 406 -0.42 19.19 -16.31
CA PRO A 406 0.18 19.55 -15.03
C PRO A 406 -0.86 19.69 -13.92
N ASP A 407 -0.47 19.38 -12.69
CA ASP A 407 -1.36 19.40 -11.52
C ASP A 407 -0.60 19.78 -10.25
N SER A 408 -1.33 20.04 -9.17
CA SER A 408 -0.80 20.11 -7.81
C SER A 408 0.00 18.84 -7.50
N MET A 409 1.19 19.02 -6.94
CA MET A 409 1.96 17.88 -6.43
C MET A 409 1.24 17.30 -5.22
N ARG A 410 0.91 16.00 -5.30
CA ARG A 410 0.30 15.26 -4.20
C ARG A 410 1.22 15.27 -2.97
N VAL A 411 0.67 15.51 -1.78
CA VAL A 411 1.45 15.54 -0.52
C VAL A 411 1.83 14.16 0.00
N TYR A 412 1.21 13.11 -0.54
CA TYR A 412 1.34 11.71 -0.11
C TYR A 412 2.79 11.26 -0.01
N GLU A 413 3.56 11.25 -1.09
CA GLU A 413 4.96 10.81 -1.06
C GLU A 413 5.83 11.72 -0.16
N PRO A 414 5.74 13.06 -0.23
CA PRO A 414 6.42 13.94 0.70
C PRO A 414 6.19 13.61 2.19
N VAL A 415 4.95 13.33 2.62
CA VAL A 415 4.70 13.02 4.04
C VAL A 415 5.27 11.67 4.45
N HIS A 416 5.36 10.69 3.54
CA HIS A 416 6.01 9.41 3.82
C HIS A 416 7.52 9.58 3.98
N VAL A 417 8.17 10.35 3.09
CA VAL A 417 9.59 10.70 3.20
C VAL A 417 9.86 11.50 4.48
N TYR A 418 9.04 12.51 4.78
CA TYR A 418 9.18 13.28 6.01
C TYR A 418 8.95 12.41 7.25
N HIS A 419 7.97 11.50 7.22
CA HIS A 419 7.72 10.61 8.35
C HIS A 419 8.93 9.72 8.64
N MET A 420 9.59 9.14 7.63
CA MET A 420 10.78 8.31 7.86
C MET A 420 12.03 9.11 8.25
N SER A 421 12.19 10.34 7.76
CA SER A 421 13.41 11.13 8.00
C SER A 421 13.33 12.07 9.19
N MET A 422 12.14 12.65 9.43
CA MET A 422 11.88 13.82 10.28
C MET A 422 12.86 14.99 10.02
N SER A 423 13.37 15.10 8.79
CA SER A 423 14.37 16.10 8.43
C SER A 423 13.76 17.48 8.18
N LYS A 424 14.55 18.53 8.38
CA LYS A 424 14.14 19.90 8.05
C LYS A 424 13.94 20.10 6.54
N GLU A 425 14.73 19.42 5.73
CA GLU A 425 14.63 19.49 4.26
C GLU A 425 13.27 18.96 3.77
N ASP A 426 12.85 17.80 4.26
CA ASP A 426 11.58 17.19 3.84
C ASP A 426 10.37 17.98 4.39
N TYR A 427 10.50 18.54 5.61
CA TYR A 427 9.51 19.48 6.14
C TYR A 427 9.37 20.72 5.25
N ASP A 428 10.49 21.34 4.86
CA ASP A 428 10.49 22.55 4.03
C ASP A 428 9.92 22.30 2.64
N LEU A 429 10.11 21.10 2.09
CA LEU A 429 9.47 20.69 0.85
C LEU A 429 7.95 20.70 1.00
N ILE A 430 7.39 20.08 2.05
CA ILE A 430 5.93 20.07 2.28
C ILE A 430 5.40 21.49 2.52
N VAL A 431 6.14 22.33 3.25
CA VAL A 431 5.76 23.73 3.45
C VAL A 431 5.70 24.49 2.12
N ARG A 432 6.69 24.30 1.23
CA ARG A 432 6.66 24.87 -0.12
C ARG A 432 5.44 24.42 -0.92
N LEU A 433 5.05 23.14 -0.82
CA LEU A 433 3.83 22.63 -1.46
C LEU A 433 2.58 23.32 -0.91
N ARG A 434 2.46 23.41 0.41
CA ARG A 434 1.35 24.10 1.08
C ARG A 434 1.23 25.57 0.70
N GLU A 435 2.36 26.28 0.61
CA GLU A 435 2.37 27.68 0.21
C GLU A 435 2.03 27.87 -1.27
N GLY A 436 2.38 26.90 -2.12
CA GLY A 436 2.05 26.89 -3.53
C GLY A 436 0.62 26.45 -3.85
N ASP A 437 -0.04 25.71 -2.97
CA ASP A 437 -1.41 25.24 -3.16
C ASP A 437 -2.41 26.35 -2.80
N LYS A 438 -3.06 26.91 -3.83
CA LYS A 438 -4.06 27.98 -3.69
C LYS A 438 -5.51 27.51 -3.73
N GLU A 439 -5.74 26.23 -4.00
CA GLU A 439 -7.09 25.70 -4.25
C GLU A 439 -7.63 24.88 -3.08
N ARG A 440 -6.76 24.30 -2.24
CA ARG A 440 -7.16 23.42 -1.13
C ARG A 440 -7.04 24.09 0.25
N ASP A 441 -8.01 23.83 1.13
CA ASP A 441 -7.82 24.05 2.57
C ASP A 441 -7.13 22.83 3.19
N TRP A 442 -5.86 22.97 3.55
CA TRP A 442 -5.09 21.89 4.16
C TRP A 442 -5.59 21.48 5.55
N ASN A 443 -6.48 22.25 6.19
CA ASN A 443 -7.07 21.87 7.48
C ASN A 443 -8.35 21.03 7.34
N GLU A 444 -8.93 20.97 6.14
CA GLU A 444 -10.14 20.21 5.87
C GLU A 444 -9.85 18.71 5.95
N VAL A 445 -10.74 17.96 6.58
CA VAL A 445 -10.67 16.50 6.59
C VAL A 445 -11.64 15.97 5.54
N THR A 446 -11.08 15.48 4.44
CA THR A 446 -11.85 15.02 3.28
C THR A 446 -11.66 13.52 3.06
N PHE A 447 -12.74 12.84 2.71
CA PHE A 447 -12.76 11.46 2.22
C PHE A 447 -13.50 11.40 0.88
N HIS A 448 -13.02 10.58 -0.04
CA HIS A 448 -13.64 10.40 -1.35
C HIS A 448 -14.54 9.15 -1.39
N GLY A 449 -15.67 9.17 -0.67
CA GLY A 449 -16.61 8.04 -0.64
C GLY A 449 -15.96 6.76 -0.10
N ASP A 450 -16.22 5.62 -0.75
CA ASP A 450 -15.67 4.30 -0.36
C ASP A 450 -14.26 4.03 -0.94
N ARG A 451 -13.56 5.06 -1.49
CA ARG A 451 -12.24 4.88 -2.10
C ARG A 451 -11.21 4.38 -1.07
N ARG A 452 -10.53 3.29 -1.45
CA ARG A 452 -9.51 2.61 -0.66
C ARG A 452 -8.17 3.34 -0.77
N ALA A 453 -7.78 3.70 -2.00
CA ALA A 453 -6.68 4.62 -2.30
C ALA A 453 -7.11 6.08 -2.08
N ASP A 454 -6.78 6.65 -0.92
CA ASP A 454 -7.06 8.05 -0.66
C ASP A 454 -6.02 8.66 0.28
N TRP A 455 -5.54 9.84 -0.06
CA TRP A 455 -4.42 10.53 0.59
C TRP A 455 -4.81 11.92 1.12
N GLU A 456 -6.07 12.35 0.99
CA GLU A 456 -6.50 13.70 1.39
C GLU A 456 -6.31 13.96 2.89
N THR A 457 -6.45 12.92 3.71
CA THR A 457 -6.24 13.06 5.16
C THR A 457 -4.79 13.41 5.55
N GLU A 458 -3.81 13.16 4.68
CA GLU A 458 -2.40 13.47 4.99
C GLU A 458 -2.13 14.98 5.02
N TYR A 459 -2.87 15.79 4.25
CA TYR A 459 -2.79 17.25 4.31
C TYR A 459 -3.16 17.78 5.71
N SER A 460 -4.32 17.35 6.21
CA SER A 460 -4.86 17.77 7.51
C SER A 460 -4.08 17.21 8.69
N ARG A 461 -3.54 15.99 8.55
CA ARG A 461 -2.62 15.39 9.52
C ARG A 461 -1.30 16.16 9.61
N PHE A 462 -0.71 16.56 8.50
CA PHE A 462 0.51 17.38 8.52
C PHE A 462 0.27 18.69 9.29
N GLN A 463 -0.87 19.34 9.06
CA GLN A 463 -1.26 20.56 9.78
C GLN A 463 -1.44 20.36 11.29
N TYR A 464 -1.81 19.16 11.75
CA TYR A 464 -1.89 18.85 13.18
C TYR A 464 -0.52 18.94 13.84
N TYR A 465 0.48 18.25 13.28
CA TYR A 465 1.85 18.26 13.81
C TYR A 465 2.54 19.63 13.64
N ASP A 466 2.15 20.42 12.64
CA ASP A 466 2.62 21.81 12.48
C ASP A 466 1.87 22.82 13.35
N GLY A 467 0.98 22.36 14.24
CA GLY A 467 0.22 23.22 15.17
C GLY A 467 -0.89 24.07 14.52
N LYS A 468 -1.19 23.85 13.24
CA LYS A 468 -2.18 24.61 12.45
C LYS A 468 -3.59 24.02 12.49
N ASN A 469 -3.72 22.75 12.85
CA ASN A 469 -5.01 22.06 13.01
C ASN A 469 -5.11 21.32 14.36
N PRO A 470 -5.07 22.01 15.52
CA PRO A 470 -4.93 21.37 16.84
C PRO A 470 -6.08 20.44 17.23
N ASN A 471 -7.29 20.67 16.70
CA ASN A 471 -8.47 19.83 16.95
C ASN A 471 -8.66 18.72 15.91
N TRP A 472 -7.66 18.48 15.05
CA TRP A 472 -7.73 17.51 13.96
C TRP A 472 -8.09 16.09 14.42
N PRO A 473 -7.54 15.52 15.52
CA PRO A 473 -7.85 14.14 15.89
C PRO A 473 -9.35 13.89 16.06
N GLU A 474 -10.07 14.80 16.73
CA GLU A 474 -11.51 14.68 16.91
C GLU A 474 -12.27 14.86 15.58
N LYS A 475 -11.91 15.89 14.78
CA LYS A 475 -12.52 16.13 13.47
C LYS A 475 -12.39 14.91 12.55
N ALA A 476 -11.19 14.33 12.50
CA ALA A 476 -10.89 13.21 11.62
C ALA A 476 -11.58 11.92 12.07
N LEU A 477 -11.64 11.67 13.38
CA LEU A 477 -12.36 10.52 13.92
C LEU A 477 -13.87 10.63 13.68
N ILE A 478 -14.46 11.83 13.80
CA ILE A 478 -15.88 12.06 13.47
C ILE A 478 -16.13 11.79 11.97
N ALA A 479 -15.28 12.31 11.09
CA ALA A 479 -15.44 12.12 9.66
C ALA A 479 -15.30 10.64 9.24
N GLN A 480 -14.31 9.91 9.78
CA GLN A 480 -14.19 8.46 9.51
C GLN A 480 -15.31 7.63 10.17
N TYR A 481 -15.81 8.07 11.33
CA TYR A 481 -17.01 7.46 11.94
C TYR A 481 -18.23 7.63 11.04
N GLN A 482 -18.43 8.80 10.43
CA GLN A 482 -19.53 9.01 9.49
C GLN A 482 -19.41 8.09 8.28
N GLN A 483 -18.21 7.98 7.69
CA GLN A 483 -17.95 7.08 6.56
C GLN A 483 -18.28 5.61 6.90
N ALA A 484 -17.83 5.12 8.06
CA ALA A 484 -18.14 3.76 8.53
C ALA A 484 -19.64 3.58 8.84
N LEU A 485 -20.30 4.62 9.36
CA LEU A 485 -21.74 4.60 9.67
C LEU A 485 -22.59 4.54 8.39
N ASP A 486 -22.21 5.30 7.36
CA ASP A 486 -22.90 5.28 6.07
C ASP A 486 -22.83 3.88 5.43
N ALA A 487 -21.66 3.23 5.49
CA ALA A 487 -21.51 1.84 5.05
C ALA A 487 -22.34 0.88 5.91
N TYR A 488 -22.31 1.02 7.24
CA TYR A 488 -23.09 0.20 8.16
C TYR A 488 -24.61 0.30 7.90
N GLU A 489 -25.14 1.51 7.71
CA GLU A 489 -26.56 1.69 7.44
C GLU A 489 -26.94 1.12 6.07
N ARG A 490 -26.08 1.23 5.05
CA ARG A 490 -26.28 0.54 3.75
C ARG A 490 -26.36 -0.99 3.94
N LEU A 491 -25.44 -1.58 4.69
CA LEU A 491 -25.45 -3.03 4.98
C LEU A 491 -26.73 -3.47 5.70
N LYS A 492 -27.25 -2.63 6.60
CA LYS A 492 -28.40 -2.93 7.45
C LYS A 492 -29.74 -2.86 6.71
N VAL A 493 -29.87 -1.93 5.76
CA VAL A 493 -31.11 -1.74 5.00
C VAL A 493 -31.17 -2.56 3.71
N ASP A 494 -30.04 -3.12 3.25
CA ASP A 494 -30.01 -4.01 2.09
C ASP A 494 -30.78 -5.29 2.40
N ASP A 495 -31.95 -5.47 1.77
CA ASP A 495 -32.86 -6.61 1.96
C ASP A 495 -32.74 -7.67 0.87
N ARG A 496 -31.82 -7.49 -0.11
CA ARG A 496 -31.60 -8.42 -1.21
C ARG A 496 -31.18 -9.81 -0.73
N ASP A 497 -31.70 -10.85 -1.35
CA ASP A 497 -31.20 -12.21 -1.14
C ASP A 497 -29.91 -12.47 -1.96
N ALA A 498 -29.31 -13.64 -1.77
CA ALA A 498 -28.07 -13.99 -2.46
C ALA A 498 -28.23 -14.02 -4.00
N PHE A 499 -29.40 -14.40 -4.52
CA PHE A 499 -29.64 -14.44 -5.97
C PHE A 499 -29.75 -13.04 -6.56
N GLN A 500 -30.41 -12.13 -5.83
CA GLN A 500 -30.50 -10.72 -6.20
C GLN A 500 -29.11 -10.04 -6.16
N LEU A 501 -28.31 -10.29 -5.12
CA LEU A 501 -26.95 -9.75 -5.03
C LEU A 501 -26.06 -10.19 -6.21
N ILE A 502 -26.15 -11.46 -6.61
CA ILE A 502 -25.42 -11.98 -7.78
C ILE A 502 -25.94 -11.34 -9.08
N ALA A 503 -27.25 -11.21 -9.23
CA ALA A 503 -27.86 -10.67 -10.44
C ALA A 503 -27.58 -9.17 -10.63
N ASP A 504 -27.61 -8.40 -9.55
CA ASP A 504 -27.36 -6.95 -9.57
C ASP A 504 -25.86 -6.64 -9.72
N ASN A 505 -25.00 -7.52 -9.18
CA ASN A 505 -23.55 -7.38 -9.15
C ASN A 505 -23.03 -6.02 -8.66
N GLU A 506 -23.73 -5.39 -7.72
CA GLU A 506 -23.28 -4.15 -7.10
C GLU A 506 -22.16 -4.39 -6.09
N GLU A 507 -21.15 -3.51 -6.08
CA GLU A 507 -20.03 -3.60 -5.14
C GLU A 507 -20.54 -3.56 -3.67
N PRO A 508 -20.14 -4.53 -2.82
CA PRO A 508 -20.50 -4.52 -1.41
C PRO A 508 -19.99 -3.24 -0.72
N PRO A 509 -20.77 -2.61 0.18
CA PRO A 509 -20.28 -1.50 0.99
C PRO A 509 -19.04 -1.92 1.79
N ASN A 510 -18.00 -1.08 1.86
CA ASN A 510 -16.83 -1.33 2.70
C ASN A 510 -17.07 -0.77 4.11
N PRO A 511 -17.17 -1.61 5.15
CA PRO A 511 -17.45 -1.13 6.50
C PRO A 511 -16.21 -0.88 7.36
N VAL A 512 -15.00 -1.22 6.89
CA VAL A 512 -13.79 -1.15 7.70
C VAL A 512 -12.85 -0.10 7.15
N TYR A 513 -12.54 0.89 7.98
CA TYR A 513 -11.64 2.00 7.67
C TYR A 513 -10.63 2.21 8.80
N THR A 514 -9.35 1.92 8.54
CA THR A 514 -8.29 1.97 9.55
C THR A 514 -7.41 3.22 9.45
N LYS A 515 -7.65 4.11 8.48
CA LYS A 515 -6.76 5.23 8.15
C LYS A 515 -6.53 6.21 9.30
N ILE A 516 -7.59 6.80 9.86
CA ILE A 516 -7.47 7.78 10.95
C ILE A 516 -7.01 7.10 12.24
N LEU A 517 -7.43 5.85 12.49
CA LEU A 517 -6.91 5.08 13.62
C LEU A 517 -5.40 4.85 13.49
N THR A 518 -4.90 4.50 12.31
CA THR A 518 -3.46 4.37 12.02
C THR A 518 -2.73 5.68 12.28
N GLN A 519 -3.27 6.80 11.79
CA GLN A 519 -2.65 8.11 11.94
C GLN A 519 -2.66 8.63 13.39
N THR A 520 -3.78 8.49 14.09
CA THR A 520 -3.94 8.98 15.46
C THR A 520 -3.26 8.06 16.48
N MET A 521 -3.39 6.74 16.33
CA MET A 521 -2.86 5.80 17.32
C MET A 521 -1.37 5.52 17.10
N LEU A 522 -0.92 5.37 15.85
CA LEU A 522 0.43 4.87 15.57
C LEU A 522 1.43 5.96 15.20
N GLY A 523 0.97 7.22 15.05
CA GLY A 523 1.80 8.32 14.54
C GLY A 523 2.20 8.14 13.08
N SER A 524 1.43 7.35 12.33
CA SER A 524 1.83 6.72 11.06
C SER A 524 1.08 7.33 9.86
N PRO A 525 1.71 7.57 8.69
CA PRO A 525 0.94 7.71 7.45
C PRO A 525 0.20 6.41 7.15
N HIS A 526 -0.88 6.47 6.38
CA HIS A 526 -1.47 5.21 5.92
C HIS A 526 -0.47 4.45 5.04
N SER A 527 -0.47 3.12 5.09
CA SER A 527 0.37 2.31 4.20
C SER A 527 0.18 2.70 2.73
N VAL A 528 1.25 2.59 1.94
CA VAL A 528 1.16 2.79 0.48
C VAL A 528 0.19 1.78 -0.12
N TYR A 529 -0.83 2.24 -0.85
CA TYR A 529 -1.96 1.39 -1.24
C TYR A 529 -1.61 0.23 -2.20
N HIS A 530 -0.66 0.36 -3.14
CA HIS A 530 -0.27 -0.79 -3.98
C HIS A 530 0.90 -1.56 -3.33
N GLY A 531 0.65 -2.18 -2.19
CA GLY A 531 1.62 -3.10 -1.57
C GLY A 531 2.65 -2.46 -0.63
N GLY A 532 2.27 -1.39 0.07
CA GLY A 532 3.07 -0.81 1.16
C GLY A 532 2.91 -1.58 2.48
N LEU A 533 4.01 -1.66 3.22
CA LEU A 533 4.03 -2.16 4.60
C LEU A 533 3.64 -1.05 5.59
N LEU A 534 3.13 -1.43 6.77
CA LEU A 534 2.82 -0.48 7.85
C LEU A 534 4.05 0.34 8.28
N ARG A 535 3.89 1.66 8.47
CA ARG A 535 4.96 2.59 8.85
C ARG A 535 4.67 3.32 10.16
N ALA A 536 4.73 2.61 11.28
CA ALA A 536 4.36 3.16 12.59
C ALA A 536 5.53 3.75 13.36
N THR A 537 5.32 4.87 14.06
CA THR A 537 6.27 5.35 15.06
C THR A 537 6.20 4.49 16.33
N VAL A 538 4.99 4.12 16.73
CA VAL A 538 4.73 3.20 17.85
C VAL A 538 3.59 2.24 17.55
N ARG A 539 3.62 1.07 18.17
CA ARG A 539 2.56 0.04 18.11
C ARG A 539 2.20 -0.44 19.50
N TYR A 540 0.98 -0.94 19.69
CA TYR A 540 0.48 -1.36 21.00
C TYR A 540 0.13 -2.85 21.06
N PHE A 541 0.18 -3.40 22.27
CA PHE A 541 -0.27 -4.77 22.56
C PHE A 541 -1.05 -4.81 23.87
N ASP A 542 -2.05 -5.69 23.92
CA ASP A 542 -2.81 -5.99 25.11
C ASP A 542 -2.04 -7.04 25.91
N LYS A 543 -1.42 -6.59 27.00
CA LYS A 543 -0.62 -7.46 27.86
C LYS A 543 -1.48 -8.50 28.56
N ASP A 544 -2.70 -8.13 28.94
CA ASP A 544 -3.57 -8.99 29.76
C ASP A 544 -4.08 -10.19 28.93
N ARG A 545 -4.31 -9.96 27.63
CA ARG A 545 -4.76 -11.00 26.69
C ARG A 545 -3.66 -11.59 25.81
N ALA A 546 -2.43 -11.09 25.91
CA ALA A 546 -1.30 -11.47 25.06
C ALA A 546 -1.65 -11.47 23.56
N ARG A 547 -2.16 -10.33 23.07
CA ARG A 547 -2.54 -10.12 21.66
C ARG A 547 -2.14 -8.73 21.15
N PRO A 548 -1.98 -8.51 19.83
CA PRO A 548 -1.70 -7.18 19.30
C PRO A 548 -2.88 -6.24 19.47
N GLY A 549 -2.58 -4.94 19.39
CA GLY A 549 -3.55 -3.86 19.54
C GLY A 549 -3.80 -3.43 20.98
N LEU A 550 -4.57 -2.35 21.14
CA LEU A 550 -4.89 -1.83 22.45
C LEU A 550 -5.80 -2.80 23.23
N PRO A 551 -5.67 -2.85 24.58
CA PRO A 551 -6.68 -3.46 25.42
C PRO A 551 -8.06 -2.87 25.20
N GLN A 552 -9.08 -3.65 25.56
CA GLN A 552 -10.45 -3.16 25.58
C GLN A 552 -10.56 -1.89 26.43
N ASP A 553 -11.36 -0.93 25.96
CA ASP A 553 -11.59 0.37 26.61
C ASP A 553 -10.39 1.33 26.64
N VAL A 554 -9.27 1.02 25.97
CA VAL A 554 -8.13 1.93 25.90
C VAL A 554 -8.14 2.73 24.59
N GLY A 555 -7.99 4.05 24.69
CA GLY A 555 -7.67 4.94 23.56
C GLY A 555 -6.19 5.33 23.58
N ALA A 556 -5.61 5.54 22.40
CA ALA A 556 -4.24 6.02 22.25
C ALA A 556 -4.15 7.14 21.22
N LEU A 557 -3.37 8.18 21.52
CA LEU A 557 -3.11 9.29 20.61
C LEU A 557 -1.61 9.59 20.60
N VAL A 558 -1.01 9.60 19.41
CA VAL A 558 0.30 10.20 19.17
C VAL A 558 0.10 11.69 18.92
N ASP A 559 0.57 12.52 19.85
CA ASP A 559 0.32 13.96 19.84
C ASP A 559 1.52 14.80 19.39
N SER A 560 2.71 14.20 19.34
CA SER A 560 3.92 14.82 18.81
C SER A 560 4.86 13.79 18.18
N LEU A 561 5.60 14.23 17.16
CA LEU A 561 6.59 13.46 16.43
C LEU A 561 7.87 14.30 16.25
N SER A 562 9.03 13.71 16.53
CA SER A 562 10.34 14.27 16.18
C SER A 562 11.29 13.17 15.68
N ALA A 563 12.48 13.55 15.24
CA ALA A 563 13.49 12.59 14.79
C ALA A 563 13.97 11.66 15.93
N ASP A 564 13.90 12.15 17.16
CA ASP A 564 14.46 11.55 18.37
C ASP A 564 13.42 11.32 19.46
N GLY A 565 12.12 11.41 19.15
CA GLY A 565 11.08 11.27 20.16
C GLY A 565 9.65 11.21 19.64
N VAL A 566 8.76 10.80 20.54
CA VAL A 566 7.32 10.67 20.31
C VAL A 566 6.53 11.04 21.56
N GLY A 567 5.44 11.78 21.39
CA GLY A 567 4.46 12.06 22.45
C GLY A 567 3.27 11.10 22.35
N ILE A 568 2.93 10.44 23.45
CA ILE A 568 1.89 9.41 23.51
C ILE A 568 0.93 9.74 24.65
N GLN A 569 -0.37 9.79 24.36
CA GLN A 569 -1.44 9.83 25.34
C GLN A 569 -2.15 8.48 25.36
N LEU A 570 -2.34 7.92 26.55
CA LEU A 570 -3.12 6.70 26.78
C LEU A 570 -4.23 6.97 27.77
N VAL A 571 -5.43 6.47 27.49
CA VAL A 571 -6.63 6.70 28.31
C VAL A 571 -7.35 5.37 28.53
N ASN A 572 -7.60 5.00 29.78
CA ASN A 572 -8.46 3.87 30.12
C ASN A 572 -9.89 4.37 30.41
N LEU A 573 -10.81 4.03 29.51
CA LEU A 573 -12.23 4.39 29.61
C LEU A 573 -13.00 3.47 30.59
N SER A 574 -12.41 2.37 31.04
CA SER A 574 -13.06 1.46 31.98
C SER A 574 -13.16 2.09 33.36
N ARG A 575 -14.37 2.04 33.93
CA ARG A 575 -14.68 2.50 35.29
C ARG A 575 -14.36 1.45 36.37
N SER A 576 -13.98 0.24 35.96
CA SER A 576 -13.88 -0.92 36.86
C SER A 576 -12.57 -1.67 36.72
N GLU A 577 -12.05 -1.77 35.49
CA GLU A 577 -10.89 -2.60 35.17
C GLU A 577 -9.61 -1.76 35.06
N THR A 578 -8.51 -2.36 35.50
CA THR A 578 -7.16 -1.91 35.15
C THR A 578 -6.78 -2.54 33.82
N ARG A 579 -6.10 -1.80 32.96
CA ARG A 579 -5.58 -2.29 31.67
C ARG A 579 -4.07 -2.17 31.65
N ASN A 580 -3.39 -3.19 31.13
CA ASN A 580 -1.94 -3.17 30.95
C ASN A 580 -1.61 -3.16 29.45
N VAL A 581 -0.91 -2.11 29.01
CA VAL A 581 -0.54 -1.88 27.61
C VAL A 581 0.95 -2.09 27.46
N ILE A 582 1.39 -2.80 26.43
CA ILE A 582 2.79 -2.75 25.99
C ILE A 582 2.88 -1.77 24.83
N VAL A 583 3.82 -0.84 24.90
CA VAL A 583 4.15 0.08 23.81
C VAL A 583 5.44 -0.41 23.16
N GLN A 584 5.42 -0.58 21.84
CA GLN A 584 6.57 -0.95 21.00
C GLN A 584 7.03 0.25 20.19
N ALA A 585 8.35 0.43 20.08
CA ALA A 585 8.96 1.41 19.19
C ALA A 585 9.01 0.88 17.75
N GLY A 586 8.31 1.53 16.82
CA GLY A 586 8.22 1.10 15.42
C GLY A 586 7.09 0.08 15.14
N ALA A 587 6.74 -0.10 13.86
CA ALA A 587 5.74 -1.09 13.44
C ALA A 587 6.19 -2.53 13.69
N PHE A 588 7.50 -2.76 13.58
CA PHE A 588 8.18 -4.05 13.55
C PHE A 588 9.30 -4.14 14.62
N GLY A 589 9.31 -3.23 15.59
CA GLY A 589 10.34 -3.18 16.63
C GLY A 589 11.69 -2.64 16.14
N GLU A 590 11.69 -1.94 15.01
CA GLU A 590 12.87 -1.40 14.33
C GLU A 590 13.44 -0.16 15.03
N HIS A 591 12.67 0.48 15.92
CA HIS A 591 13.13 1.60 16.74
C HIS A 591 13.50 1.12 18.15
N GLN A 592 14.18 1.98 18.90
CA GLN A 592 14.58 1.74 20.29
C GLN A 592 14.16 2.94 21.14
N PHE A 593 13.48 2.71 22.26
CA PHE A 593 13.25 3.80 23.23
C PHE A 593 14.53 4.07 24.02
N THR A 594 14.87 5.35 24.21
CA THR A 594 16.07 5.80 24.94
C THR A 594 15.76 6.36 26.33
N GLU A 595 14.54 6.85 26.52
CA GLU A 595 14.03 7.35 27.79
C GLU A 595 12.51 7.48 27.73
N ILE A 596 11.89 7.56 28.91
CA ILE A 596 10.49 7.91 29.09
C ILE A 596 10.39 9.05 30.11
N ASN A 597 9.61 10.08 29.78
CA ASN A 597 9.34 11.22 30.63
C ASN A 597 7.84 11.31 30.90
N VAL A 598 7.47 11.23 32.17
CA VAL A 598 6.09 11.37 32.65
C VAL A 598 6.04 12.48 33.68
N GLY A 599 5.39 13.60 33.35
CA GLY A 599 5.22 14.72 34.28
C GLY A 599 6.53 15.33 34.78
N GLY A 600 7.61 15.27 33.99
CA GLY A 600 8.95 15.75 34.37
C GLY A 600 9.83 14.71 35.06
N ASN A 601 9.31 13.50 35.32
CA ASN A 601 10.11 12.39 35.81
C ASN A 601 10.70 11.61 34.62
N VAL A 602 11.98 11.83 34.36
CA VAL A 602 12.72 11.18 33.28
C VAL A 602 13.34 9.88 33.79
N GLN A 603 13.02 8.79 33.11
CA GLN A 603 13.59 7.48 33.35
C GLN A 603 14.33 7.01 32.08
N PRO A 604 15.64 6.73 32.15
CA PRO A 604 16.37 6.12 31.05
C PRO A 604 15.77 4.76 30.67
N LEU A 605 15.76 4.47 29.37
CA LEU A 605 15.27 3.23 28.81
C LEU A 605 16.22 2.79 27.68
N ASP A 606 16.45 1.50 27.54
CA ASP A 606 17.18 0.95 26.39
C ASP A 606 16.47 -0.34 25.98
N SER A 607 15.27 -0.18 25.41
CA SER A 607 14.42 -1.30 25.02
C SER A 607 13.53 -0.94 23.83
N LYS A 608 13.13 -1.96 23.05
CA LYS A 608 12.05 -1.86 22.05
C LYS A 608 10.69 -1.63 22.69
N TYR A 609 10.54 -1.99 23.98
CA TYR A 609 9.27 -2.07 24.67
C TYR A 609 9.32 -1.42 26.06
N PHE A 610 8.19 -0.84 26.46
CA PHE A 610 7.87 -0.55 27.85
C PHE A 610 6.40 -0.85 28.15
N GLU A 611 6.07 -0.99 29.43
CA GLU A 611 4.71 -1.26 29.89
C GLU A 611 4.06 0.00 30.47
N VAL A 612 2.77 0.15 30.22
CA VAL A 612 1.93 1.16 30.84
C VAL A 612 0.78 0.48 31.56
N ARG A 613 0.76 0.62 32.88
CA ARG A 613 -0.38 0.23 33.72
C ARG A 613 -1.36 1.39 33.81
N LEU A 614 -2.59 1.16 33.36
CA LEU A 614 -3.68 2.12 33.38
C LEU A 614 -4.76 1.66 34.37
N PRO A 615 -4.75 2.13 35.64
CA PRO A 615 -5.88 1.93 36.54
C PRO A 615 -7.20 2.44 35.92
N ARG A 616 -8.32 2.05 36.53
CA ARG A 616 -9.65 2.51 36.08
C ARG A 616 -9.73 4.03 35.97
N SER A 617 -10.35 4.51 34.89
CA SER A 617 -10.60 5.94 34.63
C SER A 617 -9.37 6.84 34.68
N THR A 618 -8.17 6.31 34.39
CA THR A 618 -6.96 7.13 34.36
C THR A 618 -6.48 7.43 32.94
N SER A 619 -5.70 8.51 32.84
CA SER A 619 -4.95 8.87 31.64
C SER A 619 -3.48 9.11 31.99
N ILE A 620 -2.60 8.98 31.00
CA ILE A 620 -1.19 9.33 31.10
C ILE A 620 -0.71 9.91 29.78
N ARG A 621 0.13 10.95 29.85
CA ARG A 621 0.91 11.44 28.73
C ARG A 621 2.38 11.08 28.96
N ILE A 622 3.00 10.49 27.95
CA ILE A 622 4.38 10.01 27.98
C ILE A 622 5.12 10.67 26.82
N GLU A 623 6.24 11.30 27.12
CA GLU A 623 7.22 11.67 26.10
C GLU A 623 8.29 10.58 26.09
N ALA A 624 8.46 9.90 24.97
CA ALA A 624 9.44 8.83 24.85
C ALA A 624 10.54 9.25 23.86
N GLY A 625 11.80 9.18 24.30
CA GLY A 625 12.95 9.35 23.42
C GLY A 625 13.11 8.14 22.52
N LEU A 626 13.55 8.36 21.28
CA LEU A 626 13.68 7.35 20.23
C LEU A 626 15.05 7.40 19.57
N ARG A 627 15.64 6.21 19.37
CA ARG A 627 16.63 5.97 18.33
C ARG A 627 15.94 5.17 17.23
N ARG A 628 15.77 5.81 16.07
CA ARG A 628 15.07 5.21 14.93
C ARG A 628 15.98 4.25 14.17
N PHE A 629 15.35 3.23 13.58
CA PHE A 629 15.99 2.16 12.80
C PHE A 629 17.25 1.55 13.48
N ALA A 630 17.17 1.35 14.80
CA ALA A 630 18.26 0.86 15.62
C ALA A 630 18.34 -0.68 15.68
N ASN A 631 17.27 -1.36 15.25
CA ASN A 631 17.09 -2.79 15.43
C ASN A 631 16.64 -3.44 14.12
N ASP A 632 16.94 -4.73 13.96
CA ASP A 632 16.37 -5.52 12.89
C ASP A 632 14.84 -5.64 13.04
N PRO A 633 14.07 -5.34 11.98
CA PRO A 633 12.61 -5.38 12.02
C PRO A 633 12.10 -6.82 11.98
N SER A 634 11.01 -7.10 12.70
CA SER A 634 10.37 -8.41 12.72
C SER A 634 8.87 -8.30 13.00
N TYR A 635 8.10 -9.29 12.57
CA TYR A 635 6.73 -9.47 13.05
C TYR A 635 6.65 -10.02 14.49
N ALA A 636 7.76 -10.44 15.10
CA ALA A 636 7.78 -10.98 16.46
C ALA A 636 7.08 -10.05 17.48
N PHE A 637 6.16 -10.64 18.26
CA PHE A 637 5.47 -9.92 19.32
C PHE A 637 6.36 -9.82 20.58
N PRO A 638 6.07 -8.89 21.51
CA PRO A 638 6.92 -8.64 22.67
C PRO A 638 7.19 -9.87 23.56
N TRP A 639 6.33 -10.90 23.50
CA TRP A 639 6.49 -12.15 24.23
C TRP A 639 7.10 -13.30 23.43
N HIS A 640 7.39 -13.10 22.14
CA HIS A 640 8.07 -14.09 21.29
C HIS A 640 9.59 -14.10 21.54
N GLY A 641 10.15 -13.00 22.08
CA GLY A 641 11.60 -12.83 22.15
C GLY A 641 12.17 -12.59 20.75
N ASP A 642 13.28 -13.26 20.43
CA ASP A 642 14.00 -13.04 19.16
C ASP A 642 13.46 -13.88 17.98
N ALA A 643 12.48 -14.75 18.20
CA ALA A 643 11.98 -15.66 17.16
C ALA A 643 10.46 -15.87 17.24
N ILE A 644 9.81 -15.93 16.07
CA ILE A 644 8.37 -16.16 15.97
C ILE A 644 8.08 -17.67 16.20
N PRO A 645 7.22 -18.04 17.17
CA PRO A 645 6.93 -19.43 17.51
C PRO A 645 5.98 -20.06 16.49
N THR A 646 6.54 -20.48 15.36
CA THR A 646 5.79 -21.08 14.24
C THR A 646 5.91 -22.61 14.29
N PRO A 647 4.78 -23.34 14.42
CA PRO A 647 4.83 -24.79 14.61
C PRO A 647 5.32 -25.56 13.37
N PHE A 648 5.11 -25.05 12.16
CA PHE A 648 5.54 -25.68 10.90
C PHE A 648 6.15 -24.67 9.94
N GLN A 649 7.46 -24.73 9.70
CA GLN A 649 8.19 -23.80 8.82
C GLN A 649 8.54 -24.37 7.43
N TYR A 650 8.23 -25.64 7.19
CA TYR A 650 8.55 -26.39 5.96
C TYR A 650 7.32 -26.60 5.10
#